data_AF-A0A814ZVS1-F1
#
_entry.id   AF-A0A814ZVS1-F1
#
_cell.length_a   1.000
_cell.length_b   1.000
_cell.length_c   1.000
_cell.angle_alpha   90.00
_cell.angle_beta   90.00
_cell.angle_gamma   90.00
#
_symmetry.space_group_name_H-M   'P 1'
#
loop_
_entity.id
_entity.type
_entity.pdbx_description
1 polymer ?
#
loop_
_entity_poly.entity_id
_entity_poly.type
_entity_poly.pdbx_seq_one_letter_code
_entity_poly.pdbx_strand_id
1 'polypeptide(L)'
;MSYYNNKRDRSSNYYRGRGSNYRDCSNYPSYQPNLTKEEYDVMNIGYSDLFNKEYSFPLLNTSKDETLITNKLFTTERWSIPEMMKLKDSINETRNRLNEKDISVWHVHTRKTNMTGQVVFTLRNNYNIEMCTNAWIKMAELLHKYSLIPPNLLNKCFRSLHICEAPGAFICATNHKLRQLYGNRVQWNWTGLSLNPYYEGNDNSAMVDDDRFIVETYKSWYFGVDDSGNILKQENIHSLWKQPKAALVTADGSVDTSGDPNEQESIVSELHYAEAVTALGALEKGGALVLKMFNVFECETICLLYIISLYFKELFVTKPATSKAGNAETYIVARGFCGISNDILEHLLYFVSPAFPENKAILPQNSIQQSFLDSMYDCAKYFTERQKQSIERNLALERLWNFNVQKAVANQVRQVTNEYISRYGVRQIDSRDRIVTKIELDGSAKNLGNSASLARGGLKQRTGGTLEDRRNNKRDREEFLSGHQESDTQISKKINLGQDRSVVPERDVSSSSLEVSSSVTSSASDISLGMKLLKKAGYKEGHGLGVAEQGRVTPIEVSRREDLVGLGHHKGIIGREEVDDRMPTIPDEPFFEMNKRPLYVAIYPDSNPIVPNAIFQGDKIKSVITSLFVRPAELEALYKAREETHRVLIEPDLFKAYSKELFLSDCLEKIPFVVHFKHPKEALQLSSLDKQFNLFPQTASQDQFPIIVIADNQSAEGFIEYISWQQQNLIDAHIFSHLPTTSSSSTQITYHSVDNQLLKVEHLVQTKVSLFIGEVSVSSDIIMKSRYVEYDTKLQFAQICRNALISLAENGHFVCKITDVYTRFTAGIIYLLYKTFKSVNLWKTFTLNPTQPDRFLICQGFVSSKCKGFIDHLDNIISLLRGGKGDLLEIVSITCLLERQFQTYLADSAQELIKREIAALRKLLWYHKNDKLSCMSVDKYLSDAAKLLNRTRRAVVEPDEGIKLPEGWSKQFSEKQQLFYYFNSNTGESIWESDWKH
;
A
#
# COMPACT_ATOMS: atom_id res chain seq x y z
N MET A 1 -21.83 -50.83 24.72
CA MET A 1 -21.61 -52.30 24.74
C MET A 1 -20.14 -52.56 24.45
N SER A 2 -19.56 -53.48 25.21
CA SER A 2 -18.14 -53.81 25.37
C SER A 2 -17.49 -54.56 24.20
N TYR A 3 -16.15 -54.47 24.13
CA TYR A 3 -15.13 -55.54 24.02
C TYR A 3 -14.09 -55.51 22.86
N TYR A 4 -12.80 -55.65 23.27
CA TYR A 4 -11.56 -56.07 22.53
C TYR A 4 -11.00 -55.13 21.42
N ASN A 5 -9.68 -54.93 21.20
CA ASN A 5 -8.44 -55.12 21.96
C ASN A 5 -7.26 -54.48 21.17
N ASN A 6 -6.20 -54.17 21.91
CA ASN A 6 -4.81 -53.87 21.54
C ASN A 6 -4.26 -54.35 20.17
N LYS A 7 -3.53 -53.45 19.49
CA LYS A 7 -2.20 -53.75 18.91
C LYS A 7 -1.28 -52.53 19.06
N ARG A 8 -0.18 -52.73 19.78
CA ARG A 8 0.99 -51.85 19.88
C ARG A 8 1.80 -52.02 18.60
N ASP A 9 2.25 -50.91 18.02
CA ASP A 9 3.48 -50.90 17.22
C ASP A 9 4.40 -49.78 17.71
N ARG A 10 5.64 -50.19 18.00
CA ARG A 10 6.75 -49.36 18.45
C ARG A 10 7.63 -49.08 17.23
N SER A 11 7.75 -47.82 16.85
CA SER A 11 8.95 -47.33 16.16
C SER A 11 9.19 -45.86 16.56
N SER A 12 9.96 -45.70 17.63
CA SER A 12 10.54 -44.43 18.06
C SER A 12 11.76 -44.12 17.20
N ASN A 13 11.84 -42.89 16.65
CA ASN A 13 13.10 -42.15 16.63
C ASN A 13 12.89 -40.64 16.36
N TYR A 14 13.37 -39.85 17.34
CA TYR A 14 13.85 -38.46 17.29
C TYR A 14 12.94 -37.33 16.78
N TYR A 15 12.17 -36.76 17.70
CA TYR A 15 12.03 -35.30 17.82
C TYR A 15 12.09 -34.90 19.30
N ARG A 16 13.17 -34.20 19.69
CA ARG A 16 13.31 -33.56 21.01
C ARG A 16 12.38 -32.35 21.08
N GLY A 17 11.13 -32.57 21.49
CA GLY A 17 10.27 -31.51 22.02
C GLY A 17 10.60 -31.28 23.48
N ARG A 18 10.88 -30.02 23.87
CA ARG A 18 10.89 -29.61 25.29
C ARG A 18 9.47 -29.79 25.85
N GLY A 19 9.24 -30.95 26.46
CA GLY A 19 8.01 -31.21 27.23
C GLY A 19 7.93 -30.25 28.40
N SER A 20 6.86 -29.45 28.46
CA SER A 20 6.40 -28.93 29.74
C SER A 20 5.83 -30.11 30.51
N ASN A 21 6.29 -30.26 31.76
CA ASN A 21 5.78 -31.25 32.69
C ASN A 21 4.29 -30.99 32.95
N TYR A 22 3.40 -31.63 32.20
CA TYR A 22 2.03 -31.87 32.67
C TYR A 22 2.12 -32.95 33.75
N ARG A 23 2.28 -32.52 35.00
CA ARG A 23 1.91 -33.34 36.14
C ARG A 23 0.39 -33.51 36.12
N ASP A 24 -0.04 -34.75 36.24
CA ASP A 24 -1.42 -35.15 36.47
C ASP A 24 -1.93 -34.47 37.75
N CYS A 25 -2.75 -33.42 37.59
CA CYS A 25 -3.28 -32.60 38.68
C CYS A 25 -4.68 -33.08 39.11
N SER A 26 -4.91 -34.38 39.15
CA SER A 26 -6.20 -34.97 39.54
C SER A 26 -6.38 -35.10 41.07
N ASN A 27 -5.41 -34.71 41.90
CA ASN A 27 -5.46 -34.88 43.37
C ASN A 27 -5.01 -33.67 44.23
N TYR A 28 -5.01 -32.44 43.70
CA TYR A 28 -4.92 -31.25 44.57
C TYR A 28 -6.32 -30.73 44.90
N PRO A 29 -6.65 -30.39 46.17
CA PRO A 29 -7.92 -29.73 46.46
C PRO A 29 -8.01 -28.48 45.60
N SER A 30 -9.06 -28.39 44.79
CA SER A 30 -9.29 -27.25 43.90
C SER A 30 -9.40 -26.00 44.78
N TYR A 31 -8.31 -25.23 44.88
CA TYR A 31 -8.32 -23.95 45.58
C TYR A 31 -9.44 -23.10 44.98
N GLN A 32 -10.53 -22.95 45.74
CA GLN A 32 -11.57 -22.01 45.45
C GLN A 32 -11.10 -20.64 45.97
N PRO A 33 -10.91 -19.64 45.09
CA PRO A 33 -10.50 -18.32 45.54
C PRO A 33 -11.56 -17.78 46.50
N ASN A 34 -11.13 -17.43 47.72
CA ASN A 34 -12.00 -16.76 48.68
C ASN A 34 -12.13 -15.29 48.25
N LEU A 35 -13.29 -14.93 47.72
CA LEU A 35 -13.60 -13.58 47.25
C LEU A 35 -14.45 -12.85 48.30
N THR A 36 -14.23 -11.55 48.46
CA THR A 36 -15.18 -10.70 49.16
C THR A 36 -16.49 -10.62 48.36
N LYS A 37 -17.58 -10.19 49.02
CA LYS A 37 -18.86 -9.98 48.33
C LYS A 37 -18.73 -8.98 47.17
N GLU A 38 -18.00 -7.88 47.38
CA GLU A 38 -17.75 -6.87 46.35
C GLU A 38 -16.98 -7.44 45.16
N GLU A 39 -15.92 -8.22 45.41
CA GLU A 39 -15.14 -8.87 44.36
C GLU A 39 -15.98 -9.85 43.53
N TYR A 40 -16.80 -10.65 44.20
CA TYR A 40 -17.71 -11.59 43.56
C TYR A 40 -18.76 -10.87 42.69
N ASP A 41 -19.38 -9.83 43.23
CA ASP A 41 -20.41 -9.05 42.55
C ASP A 41 -19.81 -8.35 41.31
N VAL A 42 -18.68 -7.64 41.45
CA VAL A 42 -17.98 -6.96 40.36
C VAL A 42 -17.55 -7.94 39.26
N MET A 43 -16.98 -9.09 39.63
CA MET A 43 -16.54 -10.10 38.67
C MET A 43 -17.68 -10.60 37.79
N ASN A 44 -18.88 -10.76 38.36
CA ASN A 44 -20.05 -11.34 37.68
C ASN A 44 -20.92 -10.33 36.92
N ILE A 45 -20.61 -9.02 36.98
CA ILE A 45 -21.32 -8.01 36.18
C ILE A 45 -21.30 -8.42 34.69
N GLY A 46 -22.50 -8.53 34.10
CA GLY A 46 -22.69 -8.88 32.69
C GLY A 46 -22.48 -10.35 32.33
N TYR A 47 -22.22 -11.24 33.30
CA TYR A 47 -22.04 -12.68 33.04
C TYR A 47 -23.34 -13.37 32.62
N SER A 48 -24.47 -13.09 33.30
CA SER A 48 -25.78 -13.71 33.03
C SER A 48 -26.28 -13.48 31.60
N ASP A 49 -25.95 -12.32 31.04
CA ASP A 49 -26.49 -11.85 29.76
C ASP A 49 -25.48 -12.04 28.62
N LEU A 50 -24.29 -12.60 28.90
CA LEU A 50 -23.14 -12.57 28.00
C LEU A 50 -23.45 -13.03 26.56
N PHE A 51 -24.23 -14.10 26.43
CA PHE A 51 -24.63 -14.71 25.14
C PHE A 51 -26.03 -14.26 24.63
N ASN A 52 -26.74 -13.43 25.40
CA ASN A 52 -28.12 -13.02 25.14
C ASN A 52 -28.23 -11.51 24.88
N LYS A 53 -27.15 -10.87 24.44
CA LYS A 53 -27.11 -9.42 24.11
C LYS A 53 -27.72 -9.17 22.74
N GLU A 54 -29.04 -9.08 22.69
CA GLU A 54 -29.78 -8.77 21.47
C GLU A 54 -31.03 -7.94 21.74
N TYR A 55 -31.45 -7.23 20.70
CA TYR A 55 -32.71 -6.53 20.62
C TYR A 55 -33.40 -6.93 19.31
N SER A 56 -34.66 -7.37 19.40
CA SER A 56 -35.47 -7.73 18.24
C SER A 56 -36.43 -6.59 17.94
N PHE A 57 -36.44 -6.11 16.70
CA PHE A 57 -37.40 -5.10 16.27
C PHE A 57 -38.74 -5.76 15.94
N PRO A 58 -39.86 -5.12 16.28
CA PRO A 58 -41.17 -5.58 15.84
C PRO A 58 -41.28 -5.45 14.32
N LEU A 59 -42.05 -6.36 13.69
CA LEU A 59 -42.35 -6.25 12.26
C LEU A 59 -43.11 -4.95 11.99
N LEU A 60 -42.67 -4.19 10.99
CA LEU A 60 -43.42 -3.03 10.52
C LEU A 60 -44.67 -3.50 9.76
N ASN A 61 -45.85 -3.18 10.27
CA ASN A 61 -47.14 -3.50 9.65
C ASN A 61 -47.51 -2.50 8.53
N THR A 62 -46.54 -2.02 7.77
CA THR A 62 -46.77 -1.01 6.72
C THR A 62 -46.59 -1.58 5.33
N SER A 63 -47.46 -1.18 4.40
CA SER A 63 -47.20 -1.35 2.97
C SER A 63 -45.87 -0.68 2.63
N LYS A 64 -45.04 -1.34 1.81
CA LYS A 64 -43.80 -0.77 1.29
C LYS A 64 -44.13 0.49 0.48
N ASP A 65 -44.07 1.66 1.11
CA ASP A 65 -44.20 2.93 0.41
C ASP A 65 -42.85 3.30 -0.19
N GLU A 66 -42.59 2.82 -1.40
CA GLU A 66 -41.36 3.11 -2.14
C GLU A 66 -41.21 4.62 -2.47
N THR A 67 -42.30 5.40 -2.43
CA THR A 67 -42.25 6.87 -2.65
C THR A 67 -41.48 7.61 -1.56
N LEU A 68 -41.36 7.00 -0.37
CA LEU A 68 -40.50 7.49 0.69
C LEU A 68 -39.05 7.61 0.22
N ILE A 69 -38.56 6.59 -0.49
CA ILE A 69 -37.17 6.51 -0.92
C ILE A 69 -36.97 7.39 -2.16
N THR A 70 -37.90 7.41 -3.12
CA THR A 70 -37.70 8.21 -4.36
C THR A 70 -37.77 9.72 -4.14
N ASN A 71 -38.51 10.20 -3.13
CA ASN A 71 -38.85 11.62 -3.02
C ASN A 71 -38.27 12.32 -1.79
N LYS A 72 -37.81 11.57 -0.76
CA LYS A 72 -37.45 12.16 0.54
C LYS A 72 -36.01 11.92 0.97
N LEU A 73 -35.20 11.19 0.20
CA LEU A 73 -33.80 10.99 0.57
C LEU A 73 -33.06 12.33 0.63
N PHE A 74 -32.42 12.60 1.77
CA PHE A 74 -31.57 13.78 1.99
C PHE A 74 -32.25 15.14 1.78
N THR A 75 -33.59 15.23 1.88
CA THR A 75 -34.33 16.48 1.65
C THR A 75 -34.37 17.41 2.85
N THR A 76 -34.02 16.94 4.05
CA THR A 76 -34.07 17.72 5.30
C THR A 76 -32.71 17.83 5.95
N GLU A 77 -32.53 18.92 6.71
CA GLU A 77 -31.39 19.04 7.63
C GLU A 77 -31.30 17.85 8.58
N ARG A 78 -30.07 17.58 9.01
CA ARG A 78 -29.79 16.61 10.06
C ARG A 78 -30.62 16.92 11.31
N TRP A 79 -31.33 15.92 11.80
CA TRP A 79 -32.15 16.04 13.01
C TRP A 79 -31.59 15.18 14.14
N SER A 80 -32.02 15.44 15.36
CA SER A 80 -31.64 14.65 16.53
C SER A 80 -32.83 14.48 17.47
N ILE A 81 -32.83 13.36 18.20
CA ILE A 81 -33.84 13.07 19.22
C ILE A 81 -33.21 13.42 20.58
N PRO A 82 -33.77 14.40 21.34
CA PRO A 82 -33.16 14.86 22.59
C PRO A 82 -32.84 13.74 23.59
N GLU A 83 -33.71 12.74 23.68
CA GLU A 83 -33.56 11.59 24.58
C GLU A 83 -32.40 10.67 24.15
N MET A 84 -32.18 10.51 22.84
CA MET A 84 -31.03 9.76 22.30
C MET A 84 -29.72 10.49 22.57
N MET A 85 -29.71 11.81 22.42
CA MET A 85 -28.52 12.63 22.70
C MET A 85 -28.13 12.55 24.18
N LYS A 86 -29.10 12.53 25.11
CA LYS A 86 -28.83 12.29 26.54
C LYS A 86 -28.17 10.92 26.79
N LEU A 87 -28.58 9.87 26.06
CA LEU A 87 -27.92 8.56 26.15
C LEU A 87 -26.48 8.62 25.63
N LYS A 88 -26.27 9.31 24.49
CA LYS A 88 -24.95 9.56 23.89
C LYS A 88 -24.02 10.28 24.88
N ASP A 89 -24.49 11.37 25.48
CA ASP A 89 -23.73 12.14 26.47
C ASP A 89 -23.34 11.26 27.66
N SER A 90 -24.31 10.51 28.19
CA SER A 90 -24.09 9.66 29.36
C SER A 90 -23.11 8.49 29.12
N ILE A 91 -23.12 7.86 27.95
CA ILE A 91 -22.08 6.85 27.62
C ILE A 91 -20.73 7.50 27.37
N ASN A 92 -20.70 8.70 26.77
CA ASN A 92 -19.45 9.43 26.51
C ASN A 92 -18.79 9.88 27.81
N GLU A 93 -19.55 10.33 28.82
CA GLU A 93 -19.03 10.57 30.18
C GLU A 93 -18.33 9.33 30.75
N THR A 94 -18.93 8.16 30.58
CA THR A 94 -18.36 6.88 31.04
C THR A 94 -17.08 6.52 30.27
N ARG A 95 -17.06 6.73 28.94
CA ARG A 95 -15.89 6.48 28.09
C ARG A 95 -14.74 7.45 28.38
N ASN A 96 -15.05 8.72 28.65
CA ASN A 96 -14.07 9.77 28.90
C ASN A 96 -13.25 9.50 30.16
N ARG A 97 -13.74 8.69 31.11
CA ARG A 97 -12.96 8.19 32.26
C ARG A 97 -11.76 7.32 31.85
N LEU A 98 -11.68 6.91 30.58
CA LEU A 98 -10.56 6.16 30.02
C LEU A 98 -9.53 7.06 29.31
N ASN A 99 -9.79 8.36 29.12
CA ASN A 99 -8.94 9.23 28.30
C ASN A 99 -7.51 9.41 28.84
N GLU A 100 -7.36 9.38 30.16
CA GLU A 100 -6.05 9.51 30.83
C GLU A 100 -5.31 8.17 30.97
N LYS A 101 -5.95 7.05 30.62
CA LYS A 101 -5.33 5.72 30.72
C LYS A 101 -4.37 5.51 29.55
N ASP A 102 -3.16 5.04 29.85
CA ASP A 102 -2.29 4.48 28.82
C ASP A 102 -2.97 3.28 28.15
N ILE A 103 -3.14 3.37 26.82
CA ILE A 103 -3.90 2.39 26.05
C ILE A 103 -3.25 0.99 26.07
N SER A 104 -1.93 0.92 26.18
CA SER A 104 -1.19 -0.35 26.20
C SER A 104 -1.40 -1.08 27.51
N VAL A 105 -1.28 -0.37 28.64
CA VAL A 105 -1.56 -0.92 29.99
C VAL A 105 -3.02 -1.32 30.11
N TRP A 106 -3.94 -0.46 29.68
CA TRP A 106 -5.37 -0.75 29.69
C TRP A 106 -5.71 -1.97 28.84
N HIS A 107 -5.05 -2.16 27.69
CA HIS A 107 -5.22 -3.35 26.86
C HIS A 107 -4.69 -4.63 27.51
N VAL A 108 -3.61 -4.56 28.30
CA VAL A 108 -3.13 -5.73 29.06
C VAL A 108 -4.15 -6.14 30.11
N HIS A 109 -4.70 -5.16 30.85
CA HIS A 109 -5.76 -5.40 31.84
C HIS A 109 -7.01 -6.00 31.20
N THR A 110 -7.59 -5.30 30.22
CA THR A 110 -8.83 -5.72 29.55
C THR A 110 -8.70 -7.04 28.79
N ARG A 111 -7.48 -7.44 28.38
CA ARG A 111 -7.24 -8.77 27.81
C ARG A 111 -7.35 -9.87 28.87
N LYS A 112 -6.90 -9.63 30.10
CA LYS A 112 -7.00 -10.59 31.21
C LYS A 112 -8.42 -10.71 31.76
N THR A 113 -9.19 -9.64 31.74
CA THR A 113 -10.57 -9.58 32.26
C THR A 113 -11.64 -9.94 31.23
N ASN A 114 -11.27 -10.12 29.96
CA ASN A 114 -12.19 -10.52 28.90
C ASN A 114 -12.68 -11.95 29.12
N MET A 115 -13.97 -12.09 29.44
CA MET A 115 -14.65 -13.38 29.68
C MET A 115 -14.48 -14.37 28.52
N THR A 116 -14.39 -13.90 27.28
CA THR A 116 -14.22 -14.75 26.08
C THR A 116 -12.77 -14.84 25.59
N GLY A 117 -11.80 -14.34 26.37
CA GLY A 117 -10.40 -14.14 25.95
C GLY A 117 -9.63 -15.43 25.59
N GLN A 118 -10.12 -16.61 26.00
CA GLN A 118 -9.48 -17.90 25.68
C GLN A 118 -10.18 -18.67 24.54
N VAL A 119 -11.28 -18.17 23.98
CA VAL A 119 -12.04 -18.88 22.92
C VAL A 119 -11.16 -19.09 21.69
N VAL A 120 -10.56 -18.03 21.13
CA VAL A 120 -9.66 -18.13 19.96
C VAL A 120 -8.51 -19.08 20.23
N PHE A 121 -7.83 -18.92 21.38
CA PHE A 121 -6.69 -19.76 21.74
C PHE A 121 -7.07 -21.25 21.81
N THR A 122 -8.21 -21.56 22.45
CA THR A 122 -8.70 -22.93 22.60
C THR A 122 -9.10 -23.53 21.26
N LEU A 123 -9.80 -22.77 20.41
CA LEU A 123 -10.20 -23.22 19.08
C LEU A 123 -9.00 -23.50 18.17
N ARG A 124 -7.97 -22.63 18.18
CA ARG A 124 -6.74 -22.87 17.42
C ARG A 124 -6.02 -24.14 17.86
N ASN A 125 -5.78 -24.29 19.17
CA ASN A 125 -4.94 -25.37 19.68
C ASN A 125 -5.64 -26.73 19.71
N ASN A 126 -6.94 -26.75 19.98
CA ASN A 126 -7.66 -28.01 20.22
C ASN A 126 -8.47 -28.46 19.00
N TYR A 127 -8.82 -27.55 18.08
CA TYR A 127 -9.69 -27.85 16.94
C TYR A 127 -9.07 -27.47 15.59
N ASN A 128 -7.88 -26.86 15.57
CA ASN A 128 -7.13 -26.52 14.36
C ASN A 128 -8.00 -25.79 13.32
N ILE A 129 -8.61 -24.68 13.74
CA ILE A 129 -9.55 -23.89 12.94
C ILE A 129 -8.80 -22.95 11.99
N GLU A 130 -9.15 -22.99 10.71
CA GLU A 130 -8.62 -22.09 9.66
C GLU A 130 -9.04 -20.64 9.91
N MET A 131 -8.07 -19.72 9.83
CA MET A 131 -8.23 -18.27 10.02
C MET A 131 -9.00 -17.90 11.30
N CYS A 132 -8.77 -18.63 12.39
CA CYS A 132 -9.54 -18.46 13.62
C CYS A 132 -9.18 -17.14 14.33
N THR A 133 -9.83 -16.04 13.99
CA THR A 133 -9.63 -14.72 14.62
C THR A 133 -10.80 -14.34 15.55
N ASN A 134 -10.75 -13.16 16.18
CA ASN A 134 -11.92 -12.63 16.90
C ASN A 134 -13.12 -12.41 15.95
N ALA A 135 -12.89 -11.99 14.70
CA ALA A 135 -13.95 -11.84 13.72
C ALA A 135 -14.59 -13.21 13.38
N TRP A 136 -13.77 -14.25 13.24
CA TRP A 136 -14.23 -15.62 12.99
C TRP A 136 -15.22 -16.10 14.06
N ILE A 137 -14.89 -15.92 15.34
CA ILE A 137 -15.74 -16.39 16.45
C ILE A 137 -17.03 -15.56 16.63
N LYS A 138 -17.03 -14.29 16.22
CA LYS A 138 -18.26 -13.50 16.12
C LYS A 138 -19.16 -14.07 15.03
N MET A 139 -18.61 -14.32 13.84
CA MET A 139 -19.39 -14.88 12.74
C MET A 139 -19.91 -16.28 13.03
N ALA A 140 -19.12 -17.15 13.65
CA ALA A 140 -19.57 -18.47 14.05
C ALA A 140 -20.77 -18.43 15.02
N GLU A 141 -20.76 -17.48 15.96
CA GLU A 141 -21.87 -17.20 16.86
C GLU A 141 -23.12 -16.70 16.10
N LEU A 142 -22.96 -15.73 15.18
CA LEU A 142 -24.06 -15.20 14.37
C LEU A 142 -24.67 -16.26 13.43
N LEU A 143 -23.83 -17.04 12.74
CA LEU A 143 -24.25 -18.13 11.84
C LEU A 143 -25.12 -19.16 12.55
N HIS A 144 -24.72 -19.55 13.78
CA HIS A 144 -25.47 -20.51 14.58
C HIS A 144 -26.75 -19.88 15.11
N LYS A 145 -26.65 -18.74 15.80
CA LYS A 145 -27.77 -18.12 16.53
C LYS A 145 -28.95 -17.77 15.62
N TYR A 146 -28.67 -17.25 14.43
CA TYR A 146 -29.71 -16.78 13.51
C TYR A 146 -29.98 -17.75 12.34
N SER A 147 -29.37 -18.94 12.35
CA SER A 147 -29.52 -19.94 11.28
C SER A 147 -29.35 -19.32 9.88
N LEU A 148 -28.23 -18.61 9.68
CA LEU A 148 -27.97 -17.80 8.49
C LEU A 148 -27.64 -18.64 7.25
N ILE A 149 -27.33 -19.93 7.43
CA ILE A 149 -27.21 -20.89 6.32
C ILE A 149 -28.59 -21.53 6.13
N PRO A 150 -29.19 -21.41 4.94
CA PRO A 150 -30.49 -22.02 4.66
C PRO A 150 -30.50 -23.53 4.95
N PRO A 151 -31.61 -24.08 5.48
CA PRO A 151 -31.78 -25.52 5.58
C PRO A 151 -31.92 -26.15 4.18
N ASN A 152 -31.57 -27.43 4.04
CA ASN A 152 -31.78 -28.23 2.83
C ASN A 152 -31.00 -27.74 1.59
N LEU A 153 -29.70 -27.51 1.75
CA LEU A 153 -28.77 -27.16 0.67
C LEU A 153 -28.20 -28.36 -0.10
N LEU A 154 -28.57 -29.60 0.23
CA LEU A 154 -28.05 -30.79 -0.44
C LEU A 154 -28.21 -30.70 -1.96
N ASN A 155 -27.11 -30.88 -2.69
CA ASN A 155 -27.03 -30.77 -4.16
C ASN A 155 -27.43 -29.38 -4.74
N LYS A 156 -27.48 -28.33 -3.91
CA LYS A 156 -27.69 -26.95 -4.35
C LYS A 156 -26.39 -26.15 -4.25
N CYS A 157 -26.33 -25.05 -5.00
CA CYS A 157 -25.26 -24.06 -4.87
C CYS A 157 -25.66 -23.02 -3.83
N PHE A 158 -24.90 -22.93 -2.73
CA PHE A 158 -24.98 -21.82 -1.78
C PHE A 158 -24.10 -20.67 -2.27
N ARG A 159 -24.63 -19.45 -2.27
CA ARG A 159 -23.89 -18.24 -2.67
C ARG A 159 -23.83 -17.25 -1.53
N SER A 160 -22.65 -16.71 -1.25
CA SER A 160 -22.45 -15.68 -0.25
C SER A 160 -21.53 -14.57 -0.73
N LEU A 161 -21.85 -13.32 -0.39
CA LEU A 161 -21.00 -12.16 -0.63
C LEU A 161 -20.52 -11.61 0.72
N HIS A 162 -19.24 -11.27 0.83
CA HIS A 162 -18.65 -10.75 2.05
C HIS A 162 -17.99 -9.41 1.74
N ILE A 163 -18.59 -8.31 2.22
CA ILE A 163 -18.22 -6.92 1.96
C ILE A 163 -17.28 -6.44 3.09
N CYS A 164 -16.28 -5.65 2.71
CA CYS A 164 -15.22 -5.18 3.61
C CYS A 164 -14.59 -6.31 4.45
N GLU A 165 -14.38 -7.47 3.84
CA GLU A 165 -14.17 -8.74 4.56
C GLU A 165 -12.71 -9.07 4.87
N ALA A 166 -11.75 -8.39 4.25
CA ALA A 166 -10.34 -8.70 4.42
C ALA A 166 -9.97 -8.73 5.93
N PRO A 167 -9.24 -9.74 6.42
CA PRO A 167 -8.49 -10.76 5.66
C PRO A 167 -9.27 -12.04 5.28
N GLY A 168 -10.57 -12.17 5.59
CA GLY A 168 -11.38 -13.35 5.22
C GLY A 168 -11.88 -14.23 6.38
N ALA A 169 -12.03 -13.65 7.57
CA ALA A 169 -12.41 -14.40 8.76
C ALA A 169 -13.88 -14.89 8.77
N PHE A 170 -14.83 -14.07 8.31
CA PHE A 170 -16.23 -14.48 8.19
C PHE A 170 -16.40 -15.49 7.03
N ILE A 171 -15.62 -15.35 5.95
CA ILE A 171 -15.58 -16.37 4.88
C ILE A 171 -15.17 -17.72 5.46
N CYS A 172 -14.05 -17.78 6.20
CA CYS A 172 -13.58 -19.03 6.81
C CYS A 172 -14.58 -19.59 7.85
N ALA A 173 -15.24 -18.74 8.64
CA ALA A 173 -16.28 -19.17 9.58
C ALA A 173 -17.50 -19.75 8.86
N THR A 174 -17.89 -19.15 7.73
CA THR A 174 -18.99 -19.61 6.88
C THR A 174 -18.67 -20.95 6.25
N ASN A 175 -17.46 -21.12 5.69
CA ASN A 175 -16.99 -22.43 5.20
C ASN A 175 -17.09 -23.47 6.30
N HIS A 176 -16.52 -23.16 7.47
CA HIS A 176 -16.44 -24.10 8.57
C HIS A 176 -17.82 -24.59 9.00
N LYS A 177 -18.79 -23.67 9.17
CA LYS A 177 -20.16 -24.03 9.50
C LYS A 177 -20.83 -24.84 8.39
N LEU A 178 -20.62 -24.48 7.13
CA LEU A 178 -21.18 -25.21 5.99
C LEU A 178 -20.67 -26.64 5.92
N ARG A 179 -19.36 -26.85 6.12
CA ARG A 179 -18.72 -28.18 6.13
C ARG A 179 -19.16 -29.02 7.32
N GLN A 180 -19.37 -28.42 8.50
CA GLN A 180 -19.96 -29.14 9.64
C GLN A 180 -21.40 -29.62 9.37
N LEU A 181 -22.21 -28.83 8.67
CA LEU A 181 -23.60 -29.16 8.39
C LEU A 181 -23.74 -30.19 7.26
N TYR A 182 -22.94 -30.06 6.20
CA TYR A 182 -23.17 -30.78 4.95
C TYR A 182 -21.96 -31.54 4.39
N GLY A 183 -20.75 -31.32 4.93
CA GLY A 183 -19.51 -31.83 4.35
C GLY A 183 -19.24 -31.27 2.96
N ASN A 184 -18.75 -32.11 2.05
CA ASN A 184 -18.50 -31.76 0.65
C ASN A 184 -19.74 -31.85 -0.27
N ARG A 185 -20.93 -32.16 0.28
CA ARG A 185 -22.18 -32.39 -0.49
C ARG A 185 -22.90 -31.11 -0.94
N VAL A 186 -22.31 -29.95 -0.66
CA VAL A 186 -22.85 -28.63 -1.04
C VAL A 186 -21.76 -27.88 -1.80
N GLN A 187 -22.15 -27.38 -2.98
CA GLN A 187 -21.34 -26.44 -3.72
C GLN A 187 -21.49 -25.06 -3.08
N TRP A 188 -20.37 -24.40 -2.85
CA TRP A 188 -20.35 -23.05 -2.29
C TRP A 188 -19.52 -22.14 -3.16
N ASN A 189 -20.17 -21.09 -3.66
CA ASN A 189 -19.53 -20.02 -4.39
C ASN A 189 -19.57 -18.78 -3.50
N TRP A 190 -18.42 -18.22 -3.22
CA TRP A 190 -18.33 -17.01 -2.41
C TRP A 190 -17.55 -15.93 -3.16
N THR A 191 -17.92 -14.68 -2.89
CA THR A 191 -17.21 -13.50 -3.39
C THR A 191 -16.79 -12.66 -2.18
N GLY A 192 -15.51 -12.33 -2.09
CA GLY A 192 -14.99 -11.36 -1.13
C GLY A 192 -14.84 -9.99 -1.81
N LEU A 193 -15.20 -8.92 -1.11
CA LEU A 193 -14.94 -7.54 -1.51
C LEU A 193 -14.29 -6.80 -0.35
N SER A 194 -13.19 -6.12 -0.61
CA SER A 194 -12.53 -5.22 0.34
C SER A 194 -11.53 -4.34 -0.42
N LEU A 195 -10.96 -3.32 0.22
CA LEU A 195 -9.86 -2.56 -0.36
C LEU A 195 -8.74 -3.52 -0.80
N ASN A 196 -8.30 -3.37 -2.05
CA ASN A 196 -7.26 -4.21 -2.61
C ASN A 196 -5.89 -3.88 -1.99
N PRO A 197 -5.22 -4.83 -1.28
CA PRO A 197 -3.91 -4.62 -0.67
C PRO A 197 -2.76 -4.39 -1.65
N TYR A 198 -3.04 -4.55 -2.94
CA TYR A 198 -2.08 -4.42 -4.03
C TYR A 198 -2.32 -3.18 -4.89
N TYR A 199 -3.44 -2.48 -4.71
CA TYR A 199 -3.75 -1.26 -5.43
C TYR A 199 -3.01 -0.05 -4.84
N GLU A 200 -2.16 0.55 -5.66
CA GLU A 200 -1.19 1.56 -5.26
C GLU A 200 -1.83 2.87 -4.77
N GLY A 201 -3.09 3.12 -5.16
CA GLY A 201 -3.86 4.28 -4.72
C GLY A 201 -4.55 4.11 -3.37
N ASN A 202 -4.52 2.92 -2.75
CA ASN A 202 -5.12 2.70 -1.44
C ASN A 202 -4.15 3.06 -0.33
N ASP A 203 -4.67 3.65 0.76
CA ASP A 203 -3.90 3.91 1.97
C ASP A 203 -3.67 2.60 2.76
N ASN A 204 -2.41 2.31 3.10
CA ASN A 204 -2.06 1.18 3.95
C ASN A 204 -2.75 1.23 5.32
N SER A 205 -3.07 2.42 5.82
CA SER A 205 -3.80 2.57 7.09
C SER A 205 -5.26 2.11 6.99
N ALA A 206 -5.83 2.01 5.80
CA ALA A 206 -7.19 1.50 5.59
C ALA A 206 -7.22 -0.02 5.31
N MET A 207 -6.09 -0.60 4.91
CA MET A 207 -5.99 -2.00 4.47
C MET A 207 -5.58 -2.95 5.61
N VAL A 208 -5.69 -4.26 5.36
CA VAL A 208 -5.30 -5.30 6.33
C VAL A 208 -3.90 -5.84 6.08
N ASP A 209 -3.27 -6.27 7.18
CA ASP A 209 -1.86 -6.68 7.19
C ASP A 209 -1.65 -8.15 6.82
N ASP A 210 -2.70 -8.98 6.83
CA ASP A 210 -2.63 -10.42 6.49
C ASP A 210 -3.34 -10.69 5.16
N ASP A 211 -2.57 -10.75 4.09
CA ASP A 211 -3.06 -10.97 2.73
C ASP A 211 -2.95 -12.43 2.27
N ARG A 212 -2.46 -13.36 3.11
CA ARG A 212 -2.16 -14.73 2.70
C ARG A 212 -3.38 -15.50 2.20
N PHE A 213 -4.53 -15.28 2.83
CA PHE A 213 -5.79 -15.86 2.37
C PHE A 213 -6.25 -15.25 1.04
N ILE A 214 -6.07 -13.94 0.87
CA ILE A 214 -6.39 -13.23 -0.38
C ILE A 214 -5.56 -13.80 -1.52
N VAL A 215 -4.25 -13.99 -1.34
CA VAL A 215 -3.36 -14.56 -2.37
C VAL A 215 -3.83 -15.95 -2.82
N GLU A 216 -4.08 -16.87 -1.88
CA GLU A 216 -4.48 -18.23 -2.21
C GLU A 216 -5.90 -18.32 -2.79
N THR A 217 -6.72 -17.29 -2.60
CA THR A 217 -8.11 -17.24 -3.05
C THR A 217 -8.39 -16.10 -4.01
N TYR A 218 -7.36 -15.52 -4.64
CA TYR A 218 -7.46 -14.24 -5.36
C TYR A 218 -8.59 -14.19 -6.40
N LYS A 219 -8.86 -15.31 -7.09
CA LYS A 219 -9.94 -15.45 -8.08
C LYS A 219 -11.36 -15.29 -7.51
N SER A 220 -11.53 -15.45 -6.20
CA SER A 220 -12.80 -15.27 -5.48
C SER A 220 -12.95 -13.87 -4.90
N TRP A 221 -11.94 -13.00 -5.04
CA TRP A 221 -12.02 -11.61 -4.64
C TRP A 221 -12.44 -10.73 -5.82
N TYR A 222 -13.35 -9.79 -5.54
CA TYR A 222 -13.78 -8.77 -6.48
C TYR A 222 -13.33 -7.41 -5.96
N PHE A 223 -12.40 -6.78 -6.68
CA PHE A 223 -11.83 -5.48 -6.32
C PHE A 223 -12.43 -4.31 -7.11
N GLY A 224 -13.62 -4.48 -7.69
CA GLY A 224 -14.26 -3.42 -8.47
C GLY A 224 -13.78 -3.33 -9.91
N VAL A 225 -14.36 -2.38 -10.65
CA VAL A 225 -13.99 -2.09 -12.05
C VAL A 225 -12.72 -1.25 -12.16
N ASP A 226 -12.26 -0.70 -11.04
CA ASP A 226 -11.04 0.11 -10.95
C ASP A 226 -9.91 -0.57 -10.14
N ASP A 227 -10.12 -1.81 -9.69
CA ASP A 227 -9.20 -2.61 -8.86
C ASP A 227 -8.92 -2.04 -7.46
N SER A 228 -9.57 -0.94 -7.05
CA SER A 228 -9.35 -0.35 -5.72
C SER A 228 -10.01 -1.14 -4.60
N GLY A 229 -11.11 -1.84 -4.90
CA GLY A 229 -11.96 -2.49 -3.92
C GLY A 229 -12.76 -1.51 -3.04
N ASN A 230 -12.77 -0.22 -3.42
CA ASN A 230 -13.47 0.82 -2.66
C ASN A 230 -14.98 0.74 -2.92
N ILE A 231 -15.74 0.34 -1.89
CA ILE A 231 -17.20 0.24 -1.98
C ILE A 231 -17.90 1.60 -2.01
N LEU A 232 -17.20 2.69 -1.68
CA LEU A 232 -17.74 4.04 -1.81
C LEU A 232 -17.83 4.51 -3.28
N LYS A 233 -17.32 3.73 -4.25
CA LYS A 233 -17.49 4.05 -5.68
C LYS A 233 -18.74 3.38 -6.23
N GLN A 234 -19.65 4.18 -6.80
CA GLN A 234 -20.92 3.71 -7.36
C GLN A 234 -20.71 2.66 -8.45
N GLU A 235 -19.69 2.84 -9.29
CA GLU A 235 -19.38 1.94 -10.41
C GLU A 235 -18.97 0.54 -9.92
N ASN A 236 -18.25 0.48 -8.79
CA ASN A 236 -17.84 -0.77 -8.16
C ASN A 236 -19.05 -1.56 -7.66
N ILE A 237 -19.97 -0.88 -6.98
CA ILE A 237 -21.24 -1.45 -6.51
C ILE A 237 -22.10 -1.93 -7.69
N HIS A 238 -22.34 -1.04 -8.66
CA HIS A 238 -23.22 -1.33 -9.79
C HIS A 238 -22.71 -2.51 -10.63
N SER A 239 -21.39 -2.60 -10.85
CA SER A 239 -20.79 -3.75 -11.53
C SER A 239 -20.87 -5.04 -10.70
N LEU A 240 -20.74 -4.96 -9.37
CA LEU A 240 -20.95 -6.12 -8.49
C LEU A 240 -22.38 -6.65 -8.57
N TRP A 241 -23.40 -5.79 -8.70
CA TRP A 241 -24.80 -6.22 -8.80
C TRP A 241 -25.14 -7.03 -10.05
N LYS A 242 -24.28 -6.99 -11.07
CA LYS A 242 -24.36 -7.84 -12.27
C LYS A 242 -23.94 -9.28 -11.97
N GLN A 243 -23.25 -9.53 -10.85
CA GLN A 243 -22.92 -10.87 -10.39
C GLN A 243 -24.17 -11.61 -9.92
N PRO A 244 -24.14 -12.96 -9.92
CA PRO A 244 -25.27 -13.76 -9.46
C PRO A 244 -25.59 -13.47 -7.97
N LYS A 245 -26.88 -13.23 -7.66
CA LYS A 245 -27.33 -12.86 -6.30
C LYS A 245 -26.93 -13.85 -5.20
N ALA A 246 -26.74 -13.37 -3.98
CA ALA A 246 -26.27 -14.13 -2.82
C ALA A 246 -27.40 -14.41 -1.80
N ALA A 247 -27.36 -15.59 -1.19
CA ALA A 247 -28.25 -16.00 -0.10
C ALA A 247 -27.86 -15.39 1.25
N LEU A 248 -26.57 -15.10 1.42
CA LEU A 248 -26.01 -14.44 2.60
C LEU A 248 -25.10 -13.31 2.14
N VAL A 249 -25.35 -12.10 2.64
CA VAL A 249 -24.42 -10.98 2.53
C VAL A 249 -23.92 -10.62 3.91
N THR A 250 -22.61 -10.48 4.07
CA THR A 250 -22.00 -9.94 5.28
C THR A 250 -21.26 -8.64 4.97
N ALA A 251 -21.12 -7.78 5.98
CA ALA A 251 -20.36 -6.55 5.92
C ALA A 251 -19.72 -6.28 7.29
N ASP A 252 -18.37 -6.25 7.36
CA ASP A 252 -17.61 -6.00 8.61
C ASP A 252 -16.72 -4.74 8.54
N GLY A 253 -17.05 -3.81 7.62
CA GLY A 253 -16.29 -2.60 7.36
C GLY A 253 -16.26 -1.62 8.50
N SER A 254 -15.18 -0.83 8.56
CA SER A 254 -15.01 0.28 9.49
C SER A 254 -13.86 1.15 9.02
N VAL A 255 -13.84 2.40 9.47
CA VAL A 255 -12.72 3.34 9.24
C VAL A 255 -12.00 3.62 10.56
N ASP A 256 -10.82 4.23 10.51
CA ASP A 256 -10.11 4.60 11.74
C ASP A 256 -10.82 5.76 12.46
N THR A 257 -11.53 5.41 13.54
CA THR A 257 -12.20 6.39 14.42
C THR A 257 -11.41 6.64 15.70
N SER A 258 -10.13 6.27 15.76
CA SER A 258 -9.33 6.38 16.97
C SER A 258 -9.12 7.82 17.41
N GLY A 259 -9.01 8.78 16.48
CA GLY A 259 -8.92 10.21 16.79
C GLY A 259 -10.20 10.79 17.40
N ASP A 260 -11.37 10.23 17.09
CA ASP A 260 -12.69 10.77 17.47
C ASP A 260 -13.69 9.66 17.83
N PRO A 261 -13.43 8.87 18.90
CA PRO A 261 -14.23 7.68 19.21
C PRO A 261 -15.68 8.00 19.61
N ASN A 262 -15.95 9.21 20.10
CA ASN A 262 -17.29 9.64 20.49
C ASN A 262 -18.20 9.95 19.29
N GLU A 263 -17.61 10.25 18.13
CA GLU A 263 -18.30 10.54 16.87
C GLU A 263 -18.20 9.37 15.87
N GLN A 264 -17.82 8.18 16.34
CA GLN A 264 -17.63 7.00 15.51
C GLN A 264 -18.83 6.70 14.61
N GLU A 265 -20.05 6.85 15.12
CA GLU A 265 -21.29 6.58 14.38
C GLU A 265 -21.46 7.49 13.15
N SER A 266 -21.25 8.79 13.33
CA SER A 266 -21.32 9.77 12.25
C SER A 266 -20.20 9.55 11.22
N ILE A 267 -18.98 9.25 11.68
CA ILE A 267 -17.79 9.06 10.82
C ILE A 267 -17.94 7.86 9.88
N VAL A 268 -18.59 6.78 10.31
CA VAL A 268 -18.76 5.56 9.50
C VAL A 268 -20.06 5.53 8.69
N SER A 269 -20.93 6.53 8.84
CA SER A 269 -22.29 6.52 8.28
C SER A 269 -22.33 6.34 6.77
N GLU A 270 -21.45 7.03 6.03
CA GLU A 270 -21.31 6.91 4.57
C GLU A 270 -20.89 5.49 4.15
N LEU A 271 -19.96 4.86 4.89
CA LEU A 271 -19.53 3.49 4.64
C LEU A 271 -20.66 2.49 4.91
N HIS A 272 -21.35 2.59 6.04
CA HIS A 272 -22.48 1.71 6.35
C HIS A 272 -23.62 1.87 5.33
N TYR A 273 -23.88 3.09 4.86
CA TYR A 273 -24.84 3.34 3.79
C TYR A 273 -24.44 2.59 2.52
N ALA A 274 -23.19 2.73 2.07
CA ALA A 274 -22.67 2.02 0.90
C ALA A 274 -22.73 0.49 1.06
N GLU A 275 -22.37 -0.06 2.23
CA GLU A 275 -22.45 -1.49 2.52
C GLU A 275 -23.90 -2.01 2.47
N ALA A 276 -24.85 -1.27 3.06
CA ALA A 276 -26.27 -1.63 3.04
C ALA A 276 -26.86 -1.56 1.62
N VAL A 277 -26.58 -0.50 0.88
CA VAL A 277 -27.04 -0.35 -0.53
C VAL A 277 -26.46 -1.48 -1.37
N THR A 278 -25.17 -1.76 -1.25
CA THR A 278 -24.51 -2.89 -1.92
C THR A 278 -25.22 -4.20 -1.60
N ALA A 279 -25.50 -4.47 -0.32
CA ALA A 279 -26.16 -5.69 0.11
C ALA A 279 -27.59 -5.83 -0.45
N LEU A 280 -28.40 -4.76 -0.41
CA LEU A 280 -29.77 -4.75 -0.94
C LEU A 280 -29.80 -5.13 -2.43
N GLY A 281 -28.84 -4.64 -3.20
CA GLY A 281 -28.72 -5.00 -4.62
C GLY A 281 -28.10 -6.37 -4.87
N ALA A 282 -27.31 -6.93 -3.94
CA ALA A 282 -26.65 -8.23 -4.11
C ALA A 282 -27.47 -9.43 -3.59
N LEU A 283 -28.45 -9.22 -2.72
CA LEU A 283 -29.24 -10.28 -2.08
C LEU A 283 -30.26 -10.94 -3.01
N GLU A 284 -30.46 -12.24 -2.84
CA GLU A 284 -31.62 -12.96 -3.39
C GLU A 284 -32.82 -12.90 -2.43
N LYS A 285 -34.04 -13.04 -2.97
CA LYS A 285 -35.26 -13.09 -2.14
C LYS A 285 -35.17 -14.24 -1.13
N GLY A 286 -35.49 -13.95 0.13
CA GLY A 286 -35.35 -14.87 1.26
C GLY A 286 -33.97 -14.85 1.93
N GLY A 287 -32.98 -14.17 1.34
CA GLY A 287 -31.61 -14.08 1.87
C GLY A 287 -31.51 -13.31 3.19
N ALA A 288 -30.30 -13.31 3.76
CA ALA A 288 -29.98 -12.67 5.03
C ALA A 288 -28.78 -11.72 4.91
N LEU A 289 -28.83 -10.64 5.70
CA LEU A 289 -27.78 -9.63 5.84
C LEU A 289 -27.21 -9.66 7.26
N VAL A 290 -25.89 -9.67 7.37
CA VAL A 290 -25.15 -9.33 8.60
C VAL A 290 -24.36 -8.07 8.32
N LEU A 291 -24.67 -6.97 9.01
CA LEU A 291 -23.98 -5.70 8.85
C LEU A 291 -23.44 -5.25 10.20
N LYS A 292 -22.12 -5.07 10.29
CA LYS A 292 -21.50 -4.47 11.47
C LYS A 292 -21.99 -3.03 11.64
N MET A 293 -22.19 -2.64 12.88
CA MET A 293 -22.49 -1.27 13.27
C MET A 293 -21.85 -0.92 14.63
N PHE A 294 -22.16 0.27 15.14
CA PHE A 294 -21.72 0.74 16.44
C PHE A 294 -22.92 1.13 17.31
N ASN A 295 -22.86 2.32 17.90
CA ASN A 295 -23.99 2.94 18.57
C ASN A 295 -25.14 3.24 17.58
N VAL A 296 -26.33 3.50 18.11
CA VAL A 296 -27.57 3.76 17.36
C VAL A 296 -28.27 5.04 17.86
N PHE A 297 -27.52 6.14 17.99
CA PHE A 297 -28.04 7.41 18.51
C PHE A 297 -28.36 8.44 17.41
N GLU A 298 -27.66 8.36 16.29
CA GLU A 298 -27.65 9.38 15.26
C GLU A 298 -28.72 9.09 14.20
N CYS A 299 -29.22 10.16 13.57
CA CYS A 299 -30.31 10.05 12.61
C CYS A 299 -29.95 9.18 11.40
N GLU A 300 -28.69 9.18 10.98
CA GLU A 300 -28.16 8.41 9.87
C GLU A 300 -28.38 6.90 10.12
N THR A 301 -28.02 6.42 11.30
CA THR A 301 -28.21 5.02 11.70
C THR A 301 -29.68 4.67 11.83
N ILE A 302 -30.48 5.55 12.46
CA ILE A 302 -31.94 5.35 12.61
C ILE A 302 -32.60 5.22 11.24
N CYS A 303 -32.28 6.11 10.31
CA CYS A 303 -32.81 6.08 8.95
C CYS A 303 -32.38 4.82 8.20
N LEU A 304 -31.10 4.43 8.32
CA LEU A 304 -30.57 3.25 7.64
C LEU A 304 -31.25 1.97 8.11
N LEU A 305 -31.44 1.81 9.44
CA LEU A 305 -32.15 0.65 10.00
C LEU A 305 -33.62 0.64 9.60
N TYR A 306 -34.26 1.81 9.53
CA TYR A 306 -35.61 1.92 9.04
C TYR A 306 -35.71 1.44 7.58
N ILE A 307 -34.82 1.91 6.69
CA ILE A 307 -34.77 1.46 5.29
C ILE A 307 -34.57 -0.06 5.22
N ILE A 308 -33.60 -0.62 5.97
CA ILE A 308 -33.37 -2.08 6.02
C ILE A 308 -34.66 -2.79 6.48
N SER A 309 -35.33 -2.30 7.52
CA SER A 309 -36.54 -2.94 8.05
C SER A 309 -37.70 -3.03 7.03
N LEU A 310 -37.76 -2.14 6.04
CA LEU A 310 -38.77 -2.19 4.96
C LEU A 310 -38.57 -3.39 4.01
N TYR A 311 -37.34 -3.91 3.94
CA TYR A 311 -36.96 -4.93 2.96
C TYR A 311 -36.69 -6.31 3.56
N PHE A 312 -36.83 -6.50 4.87
CA PHE A 312 -36.61 -7.78 5.55
C PHE A 312 -37.79 -8.13 6.45
N LYS A 313 -37.99 -9.44 6.70
CA LYS A 313 -39.06 -9.94 7.58
C LYS A 313 -38.71 -9.85 9.05
N GLU A 314 -37.42 -9.94 9.37
CA GLU A 314 -36.93 -9.90 10.75
C GLU A 314 -35.70 -9.00 10.80
N LEU A 315 -35.60 -8.20 11.85
CA LEU A 315 -34.48 -7.30 12.10
C LEU A 315 -34.05 -7.41 13.56
N PHE A 316 -32.77 -7.68 13.77
CA PHE A 316 -32.15 -7.78 15.08
C PHE A 316 -30.93 -6.87 15.15
N VAL A 317 -30.68 -6.29 16.33
CA VAL A 317 -29.38 -5.71 16.68
C VAL A 317 -28.79 -6.57 17.78
N THR A 318 -27.56 -7.04 17.61
CA THR A 318 -26.91 -7.95 18.56
C THR A 318 -25.44 -7.60 18.78
N LYS A 319 -24.94 -7.91 19.97
CA LYS A 319 -23.52 -7.88 20.27
C LYS A 319 -23.07 -9.30 20.63
N PRO A 320 -22.34 -10.00 19.74
CA PRO A 320 -21.78 -11.31 20.05
C PRO A 320 -21.04 -11.32 21.40
N ALA A 321 -21.10 -12.42 22.15
CA ALA A 321 -20.37 -12.59 23.40
C ALA A 321 -18.86 -12.36 23.23
N THR A 322 -18.37 -12.69 22.04
CA THR A 322 -16.97 -12.61 21.61
C THR A 322 -16.55 -11.25 21.07
N SER A 323 -17.49 -10.31 20.87
CA SER A 323 -17.17 -8.89 20.66
C SER A 323 -16.75 -8.24 21.99
N LYS A 324 -15.79 -7.32 21.95
CA LYS A 324 -15.26 -6.68 23.17
C LYS A 324 -16.38 -5.94 23.90
N ALA A 325 -16.67 -6.33 25.14
CA ALA A 325 -17.85 -5.83 25.85
C ALA A 325 -17.87 -4.30 26.06
N GLY A 326 -16.69 -3.67 26.22
CA GLY A 326 -16.59 -2.22 26.43
C GLY A 326 -16.59 -1.35 25.17
N ASN A 327 -16.59 -1.92 23.96
CA ASN A 327 -16.67 -1.13 22.71
C ASN A 327 -18.12 -1.01 22.20
N ALA A 328 -18.33 -0.07 21.28
CA ALA A 328 -19.64 0.21 20.69
C ALA A 328 -20.07 -0.82 19.63
N GLU A 329 -19.17 -1.73 19.21
CA GLU A 329 -19.43 -2.63 18.08
C GLU A 329 -20.63 -3.53 18.34
N THR A 330 -21.61 -3.45 17.45
CA THR A 330 -22.81 -4.29 17.37
C THR A 330 -22.97 -4.80 15.93
N TYR A 331 -23.93 -5.68 15.69
CA TYR A 331 -24.24 -6.22 14.38
C TYR A 331 -25.75 -6.16 14.17
N ILE A 332 -26.16 -5.65 13.01
CA ILE A 332 -27.49 -5.87 12.48
C ILE A 332 -27.54 -7.27 11.88
N VAL A 333 -28.59 -8.02 12.19
CA VAL A 333 -28.94 -9.25 11.49
C VAL A 333 -30.35 -9.06 10.92
N ALA A 334 -30.46 -9.05 9.59
CA ALA A 334 -31.75 -8.94 8.90
C ALA A 334 -32.01 -10.21 8.08
N ARG A 335 -33.21 -10.79 8.19
CA ARG A 335 -33.56 -12.09 7.58
C ARG A 335 -34.80 -12.01 6.71
N GLY A 336 -34.83 -12.86 5.69
CA GLY A 336 -35.97 -13.01 4.81
C GLY A 336 -36.14 -11.81 3.88
N PHE A 337 -35.08 -11.44 3.15
CA PHE A 337 -35.11 -10.33 2.20
C PHE A 337 -36.31 -10.42 1.25
N CYS A 338 -37.12 -9.37 1.20
CA CYS A 338 -38.37 -9.32 0.45
C CYS A 338 -38.17 -8.94 -1.03
N GLY A 339 -36.95 -8.55 -1.44
CA GLY A 339 -36.65 -7.99 -2.75
C GLY A 339 -36.87 -6.47 -2.81
N ILE A 340 -36.09 -5.82 -3.68
CA ILE A 340 -36.11 -4.37 -3.97
C ILE A 340 -36.22 -4.16 -5.48
N SER A 341 -36.96 -3.14 -5.90
CA SER A 341 -37.07 -2.75 -7.32
C SER A 341 -35.79 -2.07 -7.80
N ASN A 342 -35.49 -2.17 -9.09
CA ASN A 342 -34.26 -1.59 -9.65
C ASN A 342 -34.26 -0.06 -9.54
N ASP A 343 -35.41 0.59 -9.76
CA ASP A 343 -35.52 2.05 -9.69
C ASP A 343 -35.16 2.60 -8.31
N ILE A 344 -35.61 1.93 -7.25
CA ILE A 344 -35.26 2.29 -5.87
C ILE A 344 -33.79 2.03 -5.58
N LEU A 345 -33.26 0.91 -6.09
CA LEU A 345 -31.88 0.55 -5.91
C LEU A 345 -30.93 1.57 -6.57
N GLU A 346 -31.23 2.00 -7.80
CA GLU A 346 -30.49 3.07 -8.49
C GLU A 346 -30.61 4.42 -7.77
N HIS A 347 -31.79 4.73 -7.20
CA HIS A 347 -31.98 5.95 -6.43
C HIS A 347 -31.17 5.96 -5.12
N LEU A 348 -31.05 4.81 -4.46
CA LEU A 348 -30.14 4.64 -3.31
C LEU A 348 -28.66 4.71 -3.73
N LEU A 349 -28.32 4.08 -4.86
CA LEU A 349 -26.95 4.11 -5.40
C LEU A 349 -26.49 5.54 -5.68
N TYR A 350 -27.38 6.37 -6.23
CA TYR A 350 -27.08 7.77 -6.56
C TYR A 350 -26.46 8.53 -5.38
N PHE A 351 -26.90 8.25 -4.14
CA PHE A 351 -26.41 8.92 -2.94
C PHE A 351 -25.22 8.24 -2.26
N VAL A 352 -24.70 7.14 -2.81
CA VAL A 352 -23.35 6.69 -2.43
C VAL A 352 -22.33 7.75 -2.89
N SER A 353 -21.18 7.87 -2.21
CA SER A 353 -20.12 8.83 -2.57
C SER A 353 -19.90 8.93 -4.09
N PRO A 354 -19.68 10.14 -4.64
CA PRO A 354 -19.43 11.40 -3.93
C PRO A 354 -20.69 12.20 -3.56
N ALA A 355 -21.89 11.71 -3.90
CA ALA A 355 -23.13 12.46 -3.75
C ALA A 355 -23.78 12.30 -2.36
N PHE A 356 -23.15 11.57 -1.42
CA PHE A 356 -23.61 11.44 -0.04
C PHE A 356 -23.56 12.82 0.65
N PRO A 357 -24.70 13.46 0.97
CA PRO A 357 -24.72 14.84 1.44
C PRO A 357 -24.27 14.97 2.88
N GLU A 358 -23.43 15.96 3.17
CA GLU A 358 -23.07 16.33 4.54
C GLU A 358 -24.21 17.07 5.24
N ASN A 359 -24.34 16.86 6.56
CA ASN A 359 -25.32 17.55 7.43
C ASN A 359 -26.80 17.40 7.00
N LYS A 360 -27.13 16.38 6.19
CA LYS A 360 -28.51 16.02 5.83
C LYS A 360 -28.88 14.70 6.49
N ALA A 361 -30.14 14.57 6.88
CA ALA A 361 -30.66 13.27 7.31
C ALA A 361 -31.02 12.42 6.09
N ILE A 362 -30.72 11.12 6.12
CA ILE A 362 -31.08 10.19 5.03
C ILE A 362 -32.60 10.24 4.78
N LEU A 363 -33.42 10.25 5.85
CA LEU A 363 -34.87 10.44 5.76
C LEU A 363 -35.34 11.54 6.71
N PRO A 364 -36.43 12.26 6.40
CA PRO A 364 -37.08 13.16 7.33
C PRO A 364 -37.64 12.41 8.54
N GLN A 365 -37.49 12.96 9.75
CA GLN A 365 -37.96 12.32 10.99
C GLN A 365 -39.45 11.94 10.94
N ASN A 366 -40.30 12.81 10.38
CA ASN A 366 -41.75 12.60 10.26
C ASN A 366 -42.13 11.44 9.32
N SER A 367 -41.18 10.90 8.57
CA SER A 367 -41.39 9.77 7.66
C SER A 367 -41.05 8.42 8.31
N ILE A 368 -40.54 8.45 9.54
CA ILE A 368 -40.25 7.26 10.34
C ILE A 368 -41.40 7.06 11.34
N GLN A 369 -41.89 5.84 11.43
CA GLN A 369 -42.98 5.50 12.36
C GLN A 369 -42.54 5.70 13.81
N GLN A 370 -43.40 6.31 14.64
CA GLN A 370 -43.08 6.56 16.04
C GLN A 370 -42.77 5.28 16.81
N SER A 371 -43.52 4.19 16.56
CA SER A 371 -43.25 2.87 17.17
C SER A 371 -41.85 2.32 16.85
N PHE A 372 -41.32 2.65 15.66
CA PHE A 372 -39.95 2.32 15.29
C PHE A 372 -38.94 3.20 16.03
N LEU A 373 -39.20 4.52 16.14
CA LEU A 373 -38.36 5.42 16.92
C LEU A 373 -38.29 5.02 18.40
N ASP A 374 -39.42 4.60 18.97
CA ASP A 374 -39.49 4.08 20.35
C ASP A 374 -38.64 2.81 20.49
N SER A 375 -38.76 1.88 19.53
CA SER A 375 -37.94 0.66 19.49
C SER A 375 -36.45 0.96 19.33
N MET A 376 -36.09 1.98 18.55
CA MET A 376 -34.72 2.45 18.42
C MET A 376 -34.19 2.98 19.75
N TYR A 377 -34.99 3.76 20.49
CA TYR A 377 -34.61 4.29 21.80
C TYR A 377 -34.37 3.16 22.81
N ASP A 378 -35.27 2.17 22.86
CA ASP A 378 -35.11 1.02 23.75
C ASP A 378 -33.87 0.19 23.40
N CYS A 379 -33.61 -0.02 22.10
CA CYS A 379 -32.39 -0.65 21.62
C CYS A 379 -31.14 0.14 22.04
N ALA A 380 -31.12 1.45 21.81
CA ALA A 380 -30.01 2.34 22.17
C ALA A 380 -29.72 2.30 23.67
N LYS A 381 -30.76 2.40 24.50
CA LYS A 381 -30.69 2.30 25.96
C LYS A 381 -30.15 0.95 26.41
N TYR A 382 -30.65 -0.14 25.84
CA TYR A 382 -30.25 -1.51 26.17
C TYR A 382 -28.74 -1.75 25.98
N PHE A 383 -28.18 -1.31 24.85
CA PHE A 383 -26.75 -1.47 24.55
C PHE A 383 -25.88 -0.46 25.30
N THR A 384 -26.37 0.76 25.52
CA THR A 384 -25.70 1.78 26.33
C THR A 384 -25.43 1.28 27.74
N GLU A 385 -26.44 0.74 28.41
CA GLU A 385 -26.28 0.27 29.79
C GLU A 385 -25.32 -0.92 29.89
N ARG A 386 -25.35 -1.84 28.93
CA ARG A 386 -24.38 -2.95 28.87
C ARG A 386 -22.95 -2.49 28.65
N GLN A 387 -22.75 -1.49 27.79
CA GLN A 387 -21.42 -0.94 27.56
C GLN A 387 -20.90 -0.22 28.81
N LYS A 388 -21.73 0.60 29.46
CA LYS A 388 -21.38 1.24 30.74
C LYS A 388 -21.00 0.21 31.79
N GLN A 389 -21.85 -0.79 32.02
CA GLN A 389 -21.58 -1.89 32.96
C GLN A 389 -20.25 -2.58 32.66
N SER A 390 -19.93 -2.81 31.38
CA SER A 390 -18.64 -3.41 31.01
C SER A 390 -17.44 -2.49 31.27
N ILE A 391 -17.57 -1.18 31.09
CA ILE A 391 -16.49 -0.22 31.37
C ILE A 391 -16.29 -0.11 32.88
N GLU A 392 -17.37 0.09 33.64
CA GLU A 392 -17.34 0.16 35.11
C GLU A 392 -16.78 -1.12 35.73
N ARG A 393 -17.20 -2.29 35.23
CA ARG A 393 -16.64 -3.58 35.66
C ARG A 393 -15.13 -3.61 35.53
N ASN A 394 -14.58 -3.16 34.39
CA ASN A 394 -13.13 -3.20 34.17
C ASN A 394 -12.40 -2.19 35.06
N LEU A 395 -12.97 -1.00 35.29
CA LEU A 395 -12.41 -0.01 36.21
C LEU A 395 -12.41 -0.51 37.66
N ALA A 396 -13.50 -1.16 38.09
CA ALA A 396 -13.58 -1.77 39.42
C ALA A 396 -12.60 -2.95 39.57
N LEU A 397 -12.52 -3.84 38.57
CA LEU A 397 -11.57 -4.96 38.56
C LEU A 397 -10.12 -4.50 38.60
N GLU A 398 -9.79 -3.37 37.97
CA GLU A 398 -8.44 -2.80 38.04
C GLU A 398 -8.04 -2.43 39.47
N ARG A 399 -8.97 -1.86 40.25
CA ARG A 399 -8.77 -1.52 41.67
C ARG A 399 -8.67 -2.77 42.55
N LEU A 400 -9.48 -3.79 42.25
CA LEU A 400 -9.59 -5.03 43.03
C LEU A 400 -8.63 -6.14 42.55
N TRP A 401 -7.60 -5.84 41.75
CA TRP A 401 -6.85 -6.84 40.96
C TRP A 401 -5.85 -7.73 41.74
N ASN A 402 -6.28 -8.37 42.83
CA ASN A 402 -5.47 -9.27 43.66
C ASN A 402 -5.43 -10.73 43.14
N PHE A 403 -4.64 -11.58 43.81
CA PHE A 403 -4.44 -12.98 43.43
C PHE A 403 -5.72 -13.82 43.36
N ASN A 404 -6.66 -13.63 44.31
CA ASN A 404 -7.92 -14.39 44.33
C ASN A 404 -8.82 -13.99 43.17
N VAL A 405 -8.97 -12.68 42.92
CA VAL A 405 -9.73 -12.14 41.77
C VAL A 405 -9.11 -12.63 40.46
N GLN A 406 -7.79 -12.56 40.31
CA GLN A 406 -7.10 -13.05 39.10
C GLN A 406 -7.39 -14.54 38.84
N LYS A 407 -7.35 -15.38 39.88
CA LYS A 407 -7.64 -16.81 39.77
C LYS A 407 -9.11 -17.10 39.48
N ALA A 408 -10.03 -16.34 40.11
CA ALA A 408 -11.46 -16.47 39.89
C ALA A 408 -11.85 -16.06 38.45
N VAL A 409 -11.35 -14.92 37.97
CA VAL A 409 -11.54 -14.47 36.59
C VAL A 409 -10.98 -15.50 35.61
N ALA A 410 -9.79 -16.06 35.86
CA ALA A 410 -9.22 -17.11 35.01
C ALA A 410 -10.09 -18.38 34.97
N ASN A 411 -10.72 -18.77 36.08
CA ASN A 411 -11.67 -19.89 36.12
C ASN A 411 -12.95 -19.57 35.34
N GLN A 412 -13.51 -18.37 35.50
CA GLN A 412 -14.70 -17.90 34.78
C GLN A 412 -14.43 -17.89 33.26
N VAL A 413 -13.28 -17.39 32.81
CA VAL A 413 -12.89 -17.38 31.39
C VAL A 413 -12.85 -18.79 30.80
N ARG A 414 -12.35 -19.79 31.56
CA ARG A 414 -12.36 -21.20 31.12
C ARG A 414 -13.78 -21.75 31.01
N GLN A 415 -14.64 -21.46 31.98
CA GLN A 415 -16.05 -21.87 31.97
C GLN A 415 -16.78 -21.29 30.76
N VAL A 416 -16.67 -19.97 30.53
CA VAL A 416 -17.25 -19.28 29.36
C VAL A 416 -16.72 -19.84 28.05
N THR A 417 -15.44 -20.19 27.99
CA THR A 417 -14.84 -20.79 26.79
C THR A 417 -15.45 -22.15 26.47
N ASN A 418 -15.62 -23.01 27.48
CA ASN A 418 -16.28 -24.31 27.31
C ASN A 418 -17.75 -24.15 26.94
N GLU A 419 -18.45 -23.18 27.57
CA GLU A 419 -19.83 -22.86 27.23
C GLU A 419 -19.96 -22.41 25.78
N TYR A 420 -19.10 -21.50 25.29
CA TYR A 420 -19.09 -21.06 23.89
C TYR A 420 -18.98 -22.25 22.93
N ILE A 421 -17.99 -23.13 23.17
CA ILE A 421 -17.73 -24.29 22.30
C ILE A 421 -18.94 -25.24 22.31
N SER A 422 -19.48 -25.54 23.49
CA SER A 422 -20.64 -26.41 23.64
C SER A 422 -21.90 -25.82 23.01
N ARG A 423 -22.16 -24.53 23.27
CA ARG A 423 -23.35 -23.80 22.80
C ARG A 423 -23.39 -23.72 21.28
N TYR A 424 -22.28 -23.37 20.65
CA TYR A 424 -22.24 -23.19 19.20
C TYR A 424 -21.82 -24.44 18.41
N GLY A 425 -21.36 -25.49 19.12
CA GLY A 425 -21.06 -26.80 18.55
C GLY A 425 -19.84 -26.80 17.63
N VAL A 426 -18.84 -25.94 17.89
CA VAL A 426 -17.65 -25.82 17.05
C VAL A 426 -16.76 -27.06 17.23
N ARG A 427 -16.54 -27.79 16.14
CA ARG A 427 -15.72 -29.01 16.05
C ARG A 427 -14.76 -28.90 14.87
N GLN A 428 -13.64 -29.62 14.95
CA GLN A 428 -12.68 -29.70 13.84
C GLN A 428 -13.35 -30.28 12.58
N ILE A 429 -13.07 -29.66 11.43
CA ILE A 429 -13.40 -30.19 10.10
C ILE A 429 -12.16 -30.86 9.50
N ASP A 430 -12.34 -31.70 8.48
CA ASP A 430 -11.22 -32.29 7.74
C ASP A 430 -10.35 -31.17 7.13
N SER A 431 -9.03 -31.33 7.16
CA SER A 431 -8.11 -30.33 6.58
C SER A 431 -8.31 -30.16 5.07
N ARG A 432 -8.87 -31.17 4.38
CA ARG A 432 -9.24 -31.14 2.96
C ARG A 432 -10.47 -30.29 2.67
N ASP A 433 -11.30 -30.03 3.69
CA ASP A 433 -12.51 -29.21 3.59
C ASP A 433 -12.25 -27.72 3.86
N ARG A 434 -11.01 -27.35 4.21
CA ARG A 434 -10.55 -25.97 4.33
C ARG A 434 -10.50 -25.29 2.97
N ILE A 435 -10.58 -23.96 2.96
CA ILE A 435 -10.48 -23.19 1.70
C ILE A 435 -9.03 -23.21 1.20
N VAL A 436 -8.09 -22.96 2.11
CA VAL A 436 -6.66 -22.89 1.82
C VAL A 436 -5.98 -24.12 2.39
N THR A 437 -5.46 -24.97 1.49
CA THR A 437 -4.84 -26.25 1.84
C THR A 437 -3.32 -26.24 1.76
N LYS A 438 -2.72 -25.27 1.05
CA LYS A 438 -1.27 -25.21 0.79
C LYS A 438 -0.46 -24.60 1.92
N ILE A 439 -1.09 -23.73 2.71
CA ILE A 439 -0.44 -23.00 3.80
C ILE A 439 -1.26 -23.14 5.08
N GLU A 440 -0.58 -23.11 6.22
CA GLU A 440 -1.24 -23.13 7.53
C GLU A 440 -1.68 -21.70 7.90
N LEU A 441 -3.00 -21.50 7.98
CA LEU A 441 -3.63 -20.25 8.37
C LEU A 441 -4.35 -20.44 9.70
N ASP A 442 -3.69 -20.20 10.83
CA ASP A 442 -4.32 -20.23 12.16
C ASP A 442 -4.98 -18.88 12.55
N GLY A 443 -4.76 -17.83 11.73
CA GLY A 443 -5.18 -16.45 11.97
C GLY A 443 -4.37 -15.72 13.05
N SER A 444 -3.22 -16.25 13.46
CA SER A 444 -2.34 -15.60 14.44
C SER A 444 -1.40 -14.60 13.78
N ALA A 445 -1.29 -13.41 14.38
CA ALA A 445 -0.33 -12.39 13.94
C ALA A 445 1.15 -12.80 14.19
N LYS A 446 1.39 -13.85 15.01
CA LYS A 446 2.74 -14.34 15.32
C LYS A 446 3.36 -15.15 14.19
N ASN A 447 2.54 -15.70 13.31
CA ASN A 447 2.95 -16.55 12.20
C ASN A 447 2.67 -15.89 10.84
N LEU A 448 2.71 -14.56 10.75
CA LEU A 448 2.40 -13.85 9.50
C LEU A 448 3.47 -14.03 8.42
N GLY A 449 4.69 -14.43 8.78
CA GLY A 449 5.78 -14.92 7.90
C GLY A 449 5.75 -14.37 6.47
N ASN A 450 5.18 -15.17 5.55
CA ASN A 450 5.15 -14.93 4.10
C ASN A 450 4.11 -13.89 3.62
N SER A 451 3.45 -13.13 4.50
CA SER A 451 2.54 -12.06 4.06
C SER A 451 3.31 -10.93 3.36
N ALA A 452 2.90 -10.63 2.13
CA ALA A 452 3.52 -9.55 1.36
C ALA A 452 3.11 -8.18 1.92
N SER A 453 1.86 -8.01 2.35
CA SER A 453 1.43 -6.83 3.10
C SER A 453 2.32 -6.56 4.33
N LEU A 454 2.59 -7.58 5.14
CA LEU A 454 3.46 -7.44 6.31
C LEU A 454 4.91 -7.10 5.97
N ALA A 455 5.52 -7.81 5.00
CA ALA A 455 6.92 -7.59 4.61
C ALA A 455 7.20 -6.12 4.21
N ARG A 456 6.15 -5.40 3.80
CA ARG A 456 6.18 -3.99 3.39
C ARG A 456 5.87 -3.02 4.53
N GLY A 457 5.99 -3.45 5.79
CA GLY A 457 5.71 -2.61 6.97
C GLY A 457 4.23 -2.55 7.32
N GLY A 458 3.44 -3.53 6.86
CA GLY A 458 1.99 -3.61 7.07
C GLY A 458 1.57 -3.61 8.53
N LEU A 459 2.38 -4.13 9.47
CA LEU A 459 2.04 -4.08 10.90
C LEU A 459 1.79 -2.63 11.32
N LYS A 460 0.49 -2.27 11.44
CA LYS A 460 0.10 -1.04 12.12
C LYS A 460 0.75 -1.07 13.50
N GLN A 461 1.77 -0.24 13.71
CA GLN A 461 2.06 0.20 15.06
C GLN A 461 0.80 0.95 15.48
N ARG A 462 0.00 0.33 16.35
CA ARG A 462 -1.12 1.04 16.97
C ARG A 462 -0.54 2.34 17.49
N THR A 463 -1.10 3.46 17.06
CA THR A 463 -0.71 4.77 17.56
C THR A 463 -0.86 4.73 19.08
N GLY A 464 0.29 4.63 19.74
CA GLY A 464 0.39 4.63 21.19
C GLY A 464 0.15 6.04 21.71
N GLY A 465 0.12 6.18 23.03
CA GLY A 465 -0.08 7.47 23.67
C GLY A 465 -1.55 7.83 23.90
N THR A 466 -1.77 9.11 24.12
CA THR A 466 -3.03 9.70 24.55
C THR A 466 -4.02 9.85 23.39
N LEU A 467 -5.24 10.37 23.65
CA LEU A 467 -6.17 10.74 22.58
C LEU A 467 -5.60 11.84 21.68
N GLU A 468 -4.87 12.80 22.25
CA GLU A 468 -4.31 13.93 21.51
C GLU A 468 -3.20 13.49 20.54
N ASP A 469 -2.32 12.58 20.98
CA ASP A 469 -1.27 12.00 20.12
C ASP A 469 -1.89 11.32 18.88
N ARG A 470 -3.02 10.64 19.07
CA ARG A 470 -3.73 9.97 17.97
C ARG A 470 -4.39 10.95 17.01
N ARG A 471 -4.90 12.09 17.51
CA ARG A 471 -5.44 13.18 16.68
C ARG A 471 -4.36 13.84 15.84
N ASN A 472 -3.19 14.09 16.40
CA ASN A 472 -2.04 14.64 15.68
C ASN A 472 -1.62 13.71 14.54
N ASN A 473 -1.43 12.42 14.83
CA ASN A 473 -1.06 11.43 13.81
C ASN A 473 -2.08 11.31 12.68
N LYS A 474 -3.37 11.41 13.01
CA LYS A 474 -4.45 11.40 12.01
C LYS A 474 -4.38 12.63 11.09
N ARG A 475 -4.21 13.83 11.66
CA ARG A 475 -4.07 15.09 10.90
C ARG A 475 -2.87 15.05 9.95
N ASP A 476 -1.70 14.66 10.46
CA ASP A 476 -0.48 14.59 9.65
C ASP A 476 -0.64 13.61 8.47
N ARG A 477 -1.36 12.50 8.69
CA ARG A 477 -1.65 11.51 7.65
C ARG A 477 -2.63 12.04 6.60
N GLU A 478 -3.70 12.71 7.02
CA GLU A 478 -4.70 13.32 6.12
C GLU A 478 -4.09 14.43 5.25
N GLU A 479 -3.20 15.25 5.83
CA GLU A 479 -2.42 16.25 5.10
C GLU A 479 -1.53 15.60 4.03
N PHE A 480 -0.83 14.51 4.38
CA PHE A 480 -0.04 13.76 3.41
C PHE A 480 -0.90 13.22 2.26
N LEU A 481 -2.05 12.59 2.56
CA LEU A 481 -2.93 11.97 1.55
C LEU A 481 -3.59 12.99 0.63
N SER A 482 -3.89 14.19 1.12
CA SER A 482 -4.52 15.25 0.32
C SER A 482 -3.54 15.92 -0.65
N GLY A 483 -2.23 15.89 -0.35
CA GLY A 483 -1.19 16.54 -1.15
C GLY A 483 -1.23 18.07 -1.01
N HIS A 484 -0.09 18.75 -1.18
CA HIS A 484 -0.06 20.22 -1.25
C HIS A 484 -0.73 20.69 -2.55
N GLN A 485 -2.06 20.75 -2.57
CA GLN A 485 -2.78 21.48 -3.60
C GLN A 485 -2.76 22.97 -3.25
N GLU A 486 -1.97 23.76 -3.99
CA GLU A 486 -2.37 25.15 -4.22
C GLU A 486 -3.78 25.13 -4.81
N SER A 487 -4.64 25.94 -4.22
CA SER A 487 -6.09 25.97 -4.40
C SER A 487 -6.51 26.00 -5.87
N ASP A 488 -7.13 24.93 -6.33
CA ASP A 488 -8.23 24.95 -7.32
C ASP A 488 -8.84 23.54 -7.43
N THR A 489 -9.59 23.14 -6.40
CA THR A 489 -10.75 22.22 -6.45
C THR A 489 -11.20 21.92 -5.01
N GLN A 490 -12.45 22.24 -4.69
CA GLN A 490 -13.07 22.00 -3.37
C GLN A 490 -13.38 20.51 -3.10
N ILE A 491 -12.36 19.64 -3.14
CA ILE A 491 -12.55 18.19 -2.86
C ILE A 491 -11.64 17.69 -1.71
N SER A 492 -10.76 18.53 -1.15
CA SER A 492 -9.84 18.15 -0.07
C SER A 492 -10.15 18.76 1.30
N LYS A 493 -11.36 19.30 1.52
CA LYS A 493 -11.87 19.61 2.88
C LYS A 493 -12.87 18.54 3.33
N LYS A 494 -12.42 17.30 3.53
CA LYS A 494 -13.18 16.32 4.32
C LYS A 494 -12.51 16.20 5.70
N ILE A 495 -13.33 16.34 6.74
CA ILE A 495 -13.03 16.37 8.18
C ILE A 495 -12.69 17.77 8.72
N ASN A 496 -13.71 18.63 8.75
CA ASN A 496 -13.82 19.68 9.75
C ASN A 496 -15.28 19.72 10.23
N LEU A 497 -15.54 19.19 11.42
CA LEU A 497 -16.81 19.37 12.13
C LEU A 497 -16.53 19.63 13.61
N GLY A 498 -16.86 20.85 14.07
CA GLY A 498 -17.15 21.12 15.48
C GLY A 498 -16.73 22.49 16.00
N GLN A 499 -17.66 23.45 15.98
CA GLN A 499 -17.91 24.65 16.84
C GLN A 499 -18.35 25.83 15.94
N ASP A 500 -19.47 26.53 16.12
CA ASP A 500 -20.23 26.87 17.34
C ASP A 500 -21.75 26.99 17.10
N ARG A 501 -22.53 26.75 18.15
CA ARG A 501 -23.97 27.05 18.24
C ARG A 501 -24.18 28.40 18.93
N SER A 502 -24.80 29.36 18.26
CA SER A 502 -25.72 30.32 18.90
C SER A 502 -26.69 30.93 17.87
N VAL A 503 -27.98 30.61 18.05
CA VAL A 503 -29.18 31.20 17.43
C VAL A 503 -29.34 32.64 17.97
N VAL A 504 -29.78 33.69 17.25
CA VAL A 504 -31.17 34.10 16.86
C VAL A 504 -31.11 35.29 15.82
N PRO A 505 -32.22 35.88 15.28
CA PRO A 505 -32.65 35.73 13.88
C PRO A 505 -32.73 37.03 13.03
N GLU A 506 -32.88 36.81 11.72
CA GLU A 506 -33.49 37.62 10.64
C GLU A 506 -33.71 39.14 10.76
N ARG A 507 -33.25 39.87 9.73
CA ARG A 507 -34.04 40.80 8.85
C ARG A 507 -33.14 41.22 7.68
N ASP A 508 -33.40 40.87 6.42
CA ASP A 508 -34.43 41.32 5.46
C ASP A 508 -33.91 42.40 4.49
N VAL A 509 -34.25 42.24 3.21
CA VAL A 509 -34.36 43.27 2.14
C VAL A 509 -33.14 43.58 1.21
N SER A 510 -33.15 42.86 0.08
CA SER A 510 -33.17 43.33 -1.32
C SER A 510 -32.03 44.17 -1.99
N SER A 511 -31.59 43.61 -3.12
CA SER A 511 -31.52 44.19 -4.48
C SER A 511 -30.54 45.32 -4.85
N SER A 512 -29.84 45.03 -5.95
CA SER A 512 -29.66 45.87 -7.16
C SER A 512 -28.37 46.70 -7.34
N SER A 513 -27.59 46.25 -8.35
CA SER A 513 -27.02 46.97 -9.50
C SER A 513 -26.09 48.20 -9.31
N LEU A 514 -24.84 47.98 -9.76
CA LEU A 514 -24.04 48.76 -10.74
C LEU A 514 -24.29 50.29 -10.84
N GLU A 515 -23.26 51.10 -10.63
CA GLU A 515 -22.50 51.75 -11.73
C GLU A 515 -21.32 52.64 -11.22
N VAL A 516 -20.49 53.00 -12.19
CA VAL A 516 -19.10 53.45 -12.18
C VAL A 516 -18.97 54.98 -12.05
N SER A 517 -17.96 55.50 -11.34
CA SER A 517 -17.03 56.52 -11.90
C SER A 517 -15.92 56.95 -10.95
N SER A 518 -14.83 57.33 -11.62
CA SER A 518 -13.45 57.67 -11.25
C SER A 518 -13.20 58.80 -10.24
N SER A 519 -12.14 58.66 -9.44
CA SER A 519 -10.96 59.55 -9.48
C SER A 519 -9.87 59.12 -8.48
N VAL A 520 -8.63 59.34 -8.88
CA VAL A 520 -7.38 58.85 -8.28
C VAL A 520 -6.85 59.83 -7.24
N THR A 521 -6.46 59.37 -6.04
CA THR A 521 -5.23 59.81 -5.32
C THR A 521 -4.86 58.88 -4.14
N SER A 522 -3.68 58.26 -4.26
CA SER A 522 -2.71 57.77 -3.26
C SER A 522 -3.14 57.16 -1.90
N SER A 523 -2.73 55.88 -1.75
CA SER A 523 -2.18 55.18 -0.56
C SER A 523 -3.05 55.00 0.70
N ALA A 524 -3.59 53.79 0.86
CA ALA A 524 -3.88 53.19 2.16
C ALA A 524 -3.60 51.69 2.12
N SER A 525 -2.83 51.23 3.10
CA SER A 525 -2.36 49.86 3.31
C SER A 525 -3.49 48.87 3.62
N ASP A 526 -3.35 47.66 3.10
CA ASP A 526 -4.18 46.51 3.45
C ASP A 526 -4.13 46.23 4.96
N ILE A 527 -5.24 46.51 5.64
CA ILE A 527 -5.41 46.18 7.05
C ILE A 527 -5.65 44.67 7.15
N SER A 528 -4.66 43.95 7.69
CA SER A 528 -4.72 42.49 7.88
C SER A 528 -5.95 42.06 8.67
N LEU A 529 -6.42 40.82 8.41
CA LEU A 529 -7.55 40.22 9.14
C LEU A 529 -7.34 40.27 10.67
N GLY A 530 -6.10 40.10 11.12
CA GLY A 530 -5.71 40.22 12.53
C GLY A 530 -6.00 41.60 13.13
N MET A 531 -5.73 42.68 12.40
CA MET A 531 -6.01 44.04 12.87
C MET A 531 -7.51 44.35 12.92
N LYS A 532 -8.31 43.77 12.01
CA LYS A 532 -9.77 43.86 12.05
C LYS A 532 -10.36 43.12 13.27
N LEU A 533 -9.80 41.95 13.61
CA LEU A 533 -10.17 41.19 14.81
C LEU A 533 -9.79 41.93 16.10
N LEU A 534 -8.61 42.53 16.16
CA LEU A 534 -8.15 43.32 17.30
C LEU A 534 -9.06 44.53 17.55
N LYS A 535 -9.43 45.28 16.49
CA LYS A 535 -10.39 46.40 16.63
C LYS A 535 -11.76 45.93 17.13
N LYS A 536 -12.25 44.77 16.65
CA LYS A 536 -13.49 44.15 17.15
C LYS A 536 -13.40 43.72 18.63
N ALA A 537 -12.21 43.38 19.10
CA ALA A 537 -11.92 43.04 20.50
C ALA A 537 -11.61 44.26 21.40
N GLY A 538 -11.83 45.50 20.91
CA GLY A 538 -11.66 46.73 21.67
C GLY A 538 -10.27 47.37 21.59
N TYR A 539 -9.43 46.99 20.63
CA TYR A 539 -8.11 47.60 20.43
C TYR A 539 -8.22 49.04 19.92
N LYS A 540 -7.54 49.97 20.61
CA LYS A 540 -7.23 51.32 20.12
C LYS A 540 -5.72 51.51 20.10
N GLU A 541 -5.23 52.22 19.09
CA GLU A 541 -3.80 52.49 18.95
C GLU A 541 -3.28 53.25 20.19
N GLY A 542 -2.17 52.76 20.78
CA GLY A 542 -1.59 53.30 22.02
C GLY A 542 -2.25 52.86 23.33
N HIS A 543 -3.26 51.98 23.32
CA HIS A 543 -3.98 51.54 24.52
C HIS A 543 -4.02 50.01 24.68
N GLY A 544 -4.30 49.56 25.90
CA GLY A 544 -4.42 48.15 26.24
C GLY A 544 -5.63 47.47 25.60
N LEU A 545 -5.48 46.22 25.16
CA LEU A 545 -6.60 45.45 24.59
C LEU A 545 -7.69 45.17 25.64
N GLY A 546 -8.93 45.58 25.37
CA GLY A 546 -10.11 45.34 26.23
C GLY A 546 -11.01 46.58 26.36
N VAL A 547 -12.30 46.39 26.65
CA VAL A 547 -13.31 47.47 26.68
C VAL A 547 -13.03 48.56 27.72
N ALA A 548 -12.25 48.26 28.76
CA ALA A 548 -11.80 49.20 29.80
C ALA A 548 -10.29 49.51 29.71
N GLU A 549 -9.67 49.26 28.56
CA GLU A 549 -8.24 49.53 28.28
C GLU A 549 -7.28 48.80 29.24
N GLN A 550 -7.73 47.69 29.83
CA GLN A 550 -7.03 46.94 30.87
C GLN A 550 -5.88 46.05 30.36
N GLY A 551 -5.72 45.93 29.04
CA GLY A 551 -4.62 45.20 28.45
C GLY A 551 -3.28 45.92 28.64
N ARG A 552 -2.17 45.19 28.56
CA ARG A 552 -0.84 45.81 28.64
C ARG A 552 -0.55 46.59 27.36
N VAL A 553 -0.09 47.83 27.51
CA VAL A 553 0.36 48.71 26.40
C VAL A 553 1.81 48.43 26.03
N THR A 554 2.63 48.04 27.01
CA THR A 554 4.05 47.72 26.82
C THR A 554 4.27 46.23 26.54
N PRO A 555 5.10 45.87 25.53
CA PRO A 555 5.50 44.49 25.30
C PRO A 555 6.11 43.88 26.56
N ILE A 556 5.81 42.61 26.84
CA ILE A 556 6.48 41.89 27.92
C ILE A 556 7.93 41.68 27.49
N GLU A 557 8.88 42.25 28.25
CA GLU A 557 10.30 42.01 28.02
C GLU A 557 10.60 40.51 28.13
N VAL A 558 11.18 39.96 27.06
CA VAL A 558 11.49 38.55 26.94
C VAL A 558 12.74 38.26 27.77
N SER A 559 12.57 37.72 28.98
CA SER A 559 13.67 37.06 29.68
C SER A 559 13.87 35.68 29.05
N ARG A 560 14.88 35.51 28.20
CA ARG A 560 15.31 34.18 27.74
C ARG A 560 15.97 33.46 28.92
N ARG A 561 15.28 32.47 29.47
CA ARG A 561 15.90 31.41 30.28
C ARG A 561 16.22 30.28 29.32
N GLU A 562 17.49 30.02 29.07
CA GLU A 562 17.95 29.06 28.06
C GLU A 562 17.56 27.60 28.38
N ASP A 563 17.06 27.34 29.60
CA ASP A 563 16.88 25.98 30.13
C ASP A 563 15.41 25.51 30.19
N LEU A 564 14.43 26.33 29.79
CA LEU A 564 13.00 25.98 29.90
C LEU A 564 12.25 26.25 28.60
N VAL A 565 11.78 25.17 27.96
CA VAL A 565 10.94 25.21 26.77
C VAL A 565 9.48 25.46 27.17
N GLY A 566 8.78 26.37 26.47
CA GLY A 566 7.45 26.87 26.84
C GLY A 566 6.34 25.80 26.94
N LEU A 567 5.32 26.09 27.74
CA LEU A 567 4.07 25.31 27.85
C LEU A 567 3.42 25.21 26.46
N GLY A 568 3.37 23.98 25.94
CA GLY A 568 3.02 23.66 24.56
C GLY A 568 4.02 22.73 23.87
N HIS A 569 5.24 22.58 24.39
CA HIS A 569 6.24 21.63 23.88
C HIS A 569 6.33 20.38 24.75
N HIS A 570 5.33 19.49 24.62
CA HIS A 570 5.44 18.15 25.19
C HIS A 570 5.90 17.17 24.10
N LYS A 571 6.98 16.47 24.43
CA LYS A 571 7.73 15.52 23.60
C LYS A 571 6.81 14.39 23.11
N GLY A 572 6.22 14.57 21.93
CA GLY A 572 5.61 13.47 21.17
C GLY A 572 6.70 12.48 20.75
N ILE A 573 6.52 11.20 21.12
CA ILE A 573 7.36 10.08 20.73
C ILE A 573 7.02 9.72 19.27
N ILE A 574 7.47 10.55 18.35
CA ILE A 574 7.86 10.15 17.00
C ILE A 574 9.29 10.64 16.93
N GLY A 575 10.22 9.74 16.59
CA GLY A 575 11.64 10.04 16.59
C GLY A 575 11.91 11.38 15.94
N ARG A 576 12.13 12.41 16.77
CA ARG A 576 12.98 13.51 16.36
C ARG A 576 14.28 12.80 16.02
N GLU A 577 14.61 12.76 14.74
CA GLU A 577 15.99 13.08 14.39
C GLU A 577 16.32 14.27 15.30
N GLU A 578 17.22 14.06 16.27
CA GLU A 578 17.95 15.19 16.85
C GLU A 578 18.27 16.11 15.67
N VAL A 579 18.16 17.44 15.84
CA VAL A 579 18.73 18.34 14.84
C VAL A 579 20.22 18.06 14.89
N ASP A 580 20.59 17.03 14.16
CA ASP A 580 21.91 16.53 14.03
C ASP A 580 22.48 17.50 13.03
N ASP A 581 23.21 18.49 13.54
CA ASP A 581 23.95 19.42 12.69
C ASP A 581 24.95 18.66 11.79
N ARG A 582 25.15 17.34 11.99
CA ARG A 582 25.88 16.49 11.06
C ARG A 582 25.13 16.32 9.75
N MET A 583 25.87 16.54 8.66
CA MET A 583 25.40 16.30 7.32
C MET A 583 24.88 14.86 7.15
N PRO A 584 23.70 14.67 6.51
CA PRO A 584 23.21 13.35 6.15
C PRO A 584 24.24 12.55 5.34
N THR A 585 24.46 11.29 5.72
CA THR A 585 25.33 10.37 4.99
C THR A 585 24.51 9.51 4.05
N ILE A 586 24.98 9.36 2.81
CA ILE A 586 24.35 8.47 1.84
C ILE A 586 25.03 7.10 1.95
N PRO A 587 24.28 5.99 1.99
CA PRO A 587 24.88 4.65 1.98
C PRO A 587 25.84 4.46 0.79
N ASP A 588 27.03 3.94 1.08
CA ASP A 588 28.09 3.62 0.12
C ASP A 588 28.66 4.82 -0.67
N GLU A 589 28.47 6.05 -0.16
CA GLU A 589 29.09 7.26 -0.72
C GLU A 589 30.64 7.15 -0.73
N PRO A 590 31.33 7.63 -1.78
CA PRO A 590 30.85 8.35 -2.96
C PRO A 590 30.59 7.48 -4.20
N PHE A 591 30.83 6.18 -4.14
CA PHE A 591 30.79 5.29 -5.30
C PHE A 591 29.48 4.50 -5.43
N PHE A 592 28.63 4.52 -4.40
CA PHE A 592 27.24 4.04 -4.43
C PHE A 592 27.08 2.61 -5.02
N GLU A 593 28.08 1.74 -4.86
CA GLU A 593 28.04 0.39 -5.45
C GLU A 593 26.98 -0.47 -4.75
N MET A 594 26.10 -1.13 -5.50
CA MET A 594 25.12 -2.06 -4.93
C MET A 594 25.76 -3.45 -4.78
N ASN A 595 26.06 -3.89 -3.57
CA ASN A 595 26.61 -5.24 -3.33
C ASN A 595 25.52 -6.34 -3.37
N LYS A 596 24.72 -6.42 -4.44
CA LYS A 596 23.67 -7.44 -4.60
C LYS A 596 23.98 -8.44 -5.70
N ARG A 597 23.68 -9.71 -5.42
CA ARG A 597 23.76 -10.80 -6.39
C ARG A 597 22.67 -10.63 -7.46
N PRO A 598 22.97 -10.95 -8.73
CA PRO A 598 21.96 -10.91 -9.78
C PRO A 598 20.74 -11.78 -9.50
N LEU A 599 19.58 -11.34 -9.98
CA LEU A 599 18.39 -12.19 -10.00
C LEU A 599 18.55 -13.18 -11.16
N TYR A 600 19.01 -14.39 -10.85
CA TYR A 600 19.10 -15.49 -11.81
C TYR A 600 17.77 -16.22 -11.95
N VAL A 601 17.42 -16.60 -13.17
CA VAL A 601 16.26 -17.45 -13.43
C VAL A 601 16.57 -18.87 -12.99
N ALA A 602 15.70 -19.46 -12.17
CA ALA A 602 15.70 -20.89 -11.96
C ALA A 602 15.36 -21.57 -13.30
N ILE A 603 16.36 -22.20 -13.94
CA ILE A 603 16.19 -22.87 -15.23
C ILE A 603 15.35 -24.12 -15.00
N TYR A 604 14.04 -24.03 -15.22
CA TYR A 604 13.15 -25.19 -15.34
C TYR A 604 13.00 -25.55 -16.82
N PRO A 605 13.41 -26.76 -17.26
CA PRO A 605 13.45 -27.11 -18.67
C PRO A 605 12.10 -27.18 -19.42
N ASP A 606 10.93 -27.30 -18.76
CA ASP A 606 9.73 -27.80 -19.47
C ASP A 606 8.39 -27.07 -19.21
N SER A 607 8.38 -25.90 -18.57
CA SER A 607 7.13 -25.13 -18.46
C SER A 607 7.02 -24.11 -19.59
N ASN A 608 6.12 -24.35 -20.56
CA ASN A 608 5.61 -23.29 -21.44
C ASN A 608 5.36 -22.03 -20.60
N PRO A 609 5.92 -20.86 -20.93
CA PRO A 609 5.62 -19.63 -20.22
C PRO A 609 4.17 -19.27 -20.52
N ILE A 610 3.25 -19.78 -19.71
CA ILE A 610 1.89 -19.27 -19.67
C ILE A 610 2.05 -17.86 -19.12
N VAL A 611 1.85 -16.85 -19.97
CA VAL A 611 1.48 -15.52 -19.49
C VAL A 611 0.12 -15.72 -18.86
N PRO A 612 -0.02 -15.65 -17.52
CA PRO A 612 -1.35 -15.68 -16.95
C PRO A 612 -2.01 -14.36 -17.35
N ASN A 613 -2.87 -14.41 -18.37
CA ASN A 613 -3.67 -13.30 -18.86
C ASN A 613 -4.42 -12.64 -17.70
N ALA A 614 -3.85 -11.57 -17.16
CA ALA A 614 -4.46 -10.69 -16.17
C ALA A 614 -4.01 -9.27 -16.54
N ILE A 615 -4.64 -8.74 -17.57
CA ILE A 615 -4.56 -7.31 -17.86
C ILE A 615 -5.72 -6.65 -17.13
N PHE A 616 -5.41 -5.71 -16.26
CA PHE A 616 -6.39 -4.89 -15.57
C PHE A 616 -6.18 -3.42 -15.89
N GLN A 617 -7.26 -2.80 -16.37
CA GLN A 617 -7.32 -1.38 -16.69
C GLN A 617 -8.31 -0.71 -15.75
N GLY A 618 -7.86 0.30 -15.02
CA GLY A 618 -8.63 1.00 -14.00
C GLY A 618 -8.56 2.51 -14.16
N ASP A 619 -9.04 3.22 -13.16
CA ASP A 619 -8.94 4.67 -13.11
C ASP A 619 -7.48 5.11 -12.97
N LYS A 620 -7.17 6.30 -13.52
CA LYS A 620 -5.87 6.92 -13.31
C LYS A 620 -5.73 7.33 -11.84
N ILE A 621 -4.76 6.73 -11.13
CA ILE A 621 -4.39 7.17 -9.78
C ILE A 621 -3.64 8.50 -9.82
N LYS A 622 -3.87 9.35 -8.82
CA LYS A 622 -3.16 10.64 -8.69
C LYS A 622 -1.75 10.49 -8.11
N SER A 623 -1.57 9.52 -7.22
CA SER A 623 -0.35 9.29 -6.45
C SER A 623 -0.20 7.80 -6.19
N VAL A 624 1.04 7.32 -6.21
CA VAL A 624 1.37 6.03 -5.59
C VAL A 624 1.43 6.28 -4.08
N ILE A 625 0.49 5.72 -3.32
CA ILE A 625 0.40 5.87 -1.86
C ILE A 625 0.96 4.63 -1.17
N THR A 626 0.79 3.48 -1.80
CA THR A 626 1.35 2.19 -1.37
C THR A 626 2.02 1.46 -2.53
N SER A 627 2.93 0.56 -2.22
CA SER A 627 3.68 -0.23 -3.20
C SER A 627 3.88 -1.64 -2.70
N LEU A 628 3.95 -2.64 -3.60
CA LEU A 628 4.39 -4.02 -3.33
C LEU A 628 5.86 -4.16 -2.95
N PHE A 629 6.67 -3.14 -3.21
CA PHE A 629 8.13 -3.24 -3.16
C PHE A 629 8.73 -2.27 -2.14
N VAL A 630 7.97 -1.27 -1.70
CA VAL A 630 8.47 -0.21 -0.81
C VAL A 630 7.54 0.00 0.37
N ARG A 631 8.13 0.27 1.53
CA ARG A 631 7.39 0.61 2.76
C ARG A 631 6.68 1.97 2.63
N PRO A 632 5.41 2.10 3.07
CA PRO A 632 4.67 3.36 2.99
C PRO A 632 5.37 4.55 3.66
N ALA A 633 6.02 4.34 4.80
CA ALA A 633 6.75 5.41 5.50
C ALA A 633 7.93 5.96 4.68
N GLU A 634 8.56 5.12 3.86
CA GLU A 634 9.69 5.52 3.03
C GLU A 634 9.20 6.24 1.77
N LEU A 635 8.08 5.81 1.18
CA LEU A 635 7.40 6.56 0.11
C LEU A 635 6.99 7.96 0.58
N GLU A 636 6.38 8.05 1.76
CA GLU A 636 6.01 9.34 2.37
C GLU A 636 7.24 10.23 2.61
N ALA A 637 8.33 9.67 3.15
CA ALA A 637 9.57 10.41 3.37
C ALA A 637 10.21 10.88 2.05
N LEU A 638 10.17 10.06 1.00
CA LEU A 638 10.64 10.42 -0.34
C LEU A 638 9.86 11.61 -0.91
N TYR A 639 8.52 11.54 -0.89
CA TYR A 639 7.70 12.62 -1.45
C TYR A 639 7.88 13.92 -0.68
N LYS A 640 7.93 13.87 0.66
CA LYS A 640 8.23 15.05 1.47
C LYS A 640 9.61 15.63 1.11
N ALA A 641 10.63 14.79 0.91
CA ALA A 641 11.97 15.24 0.53
C ALA A 641 12.01 15.87 -0.87
N ARG A 642 11.33 15.28 -1.86
CA ARG A 642 11.21 15.82 -3.23
C ARG A 642 10.46 17.16 -3.23
N GLU A 643 9.31 17.23 -2.58
CA GLU A 643 8.48 18.45 -2.49
C GLU A 643 9.21 19.59 -1.77
N GLU A 644 9.89 19.30 -0.67
CA GLU A 644 10.67 20.30 0.06
C GLU A 644 11.87 20.78 -0.77
N THR A 645 12.55 19.87 -1.46
CA THR A 645 13.67 20.21 -2.34
C THR A 645 13.20 21.10 -3.48
N HIS A 646 12.07 20.77 -4.10
CA HIS A 646 11.44 21.58 -5.13
C HIS A 646 11.07 22.98 -4.62
N ARG A 647 10.52 23.08 -3.41
CA ARG A 647 10.10 24.35 -2.80
C ARG A 647 11.27 25.25 -2.41
N VAL A 648 12.36 24.66 -1.93
CA VAL A 648 13.53 25.42 -1.43
C VAL A 648 14.49 25.76 -2.57
N LEU A 649 14.70 24.84 -3.51
CA LEU A 649 15.65 24.98 -4.62
C LEU A 649 14.91 25.08 -5.96
N ILE A 650 13.98 26.03 -6.01
CA ILE A 650 13.15 26.30 -7.20
C ILE A 650 14.03 26.66 -8.41
N GLU A 651 15.14 27.36 -8.19
CA GLU A 651 16.07 27.77 -9.23
C GLU A 651 16.93 26.58 -9.73
N PRO A 652 16.78 26.13 -10.99
CA PRO A 652 17.48 24.95 -11.50
C PRO A 652 19.01 25.10 -11.47
N ASP A 653 19.52 26.32 -11.65
CA ASP A 653 20.95 26.60 -11.63
C ASP A 653 21.56 26.42 -10.24
N LEU A 654 20.82 26.79 -9.20
CA LEU A 654 21.25 26.62 -7.81
C LEU A 654 21.31 25.14 -7.43
N PHE A 655 20.26 24.38 -7.78
CA PHE A 655 20.24 22.93 -7.61
C PHE A 655 21.44 22.28 -8.29
N LYS A 656 21.69 22.64 -9.56
CA LYS A 656 22.79 22.09 -10.35
C LYS A 656 24.16 22.47 -9.78
N ALA A 657 24.33 23.69 -9.27
CA ALA A 657 25.56 24.13 -8.63
C ALA A 657 25.87 23.28 -7.39
N TYR A 658 24.92 23.10 -6.48
CA TYR A 658 25.11 22.29 -5.28
C TYR A 658 25.31 20.81 -5.60
N SER A 659 24.55 20.28 -6.56
CA SER A 659 24.68 18.88 -6.99
C SER A 659 26.09 18.58 -7.52
N LYS A 660 26.70 19.52 -8.27
CA LYS A 660 28.08 19.41 -8.76
C LYS A 660 29.13 19.38 -7.66
N GLU A 661 28.91 20.10 -6.56
CA GLU A 661 29.85 20.12 -5.44
C GLU A 661 29.77 18.84 -4.60
N LEU A 662 28.58 18.23 -4.53
CA LEU A 662 28.28 17.11 -3.65
C LEU A 662 28.37 15.73 -4.31
N PHE A 663 28.13 15.62 -5.62
CA PHE A 663 27.99 14.32 -6.30
C PHE A 663 28.89 14.15 -7.53
N LEU A 664 29.62 13.02 -7.57
CA LEU A 664 30.52 12.67 -8.69
C LEU A 664 29.78 12.58 -10.03
N SER A 665 28.51 12.18 -10.02
CA SER A 665 27.66 12.03 -11.21
C SER A 665 27.54 13.29 -12.06
N ASP A 666 27.71 14.47 -11.45
CA ASP A 666 27.62 15.77 -12.12
C ASP A 666 29.00 16.40 -12.38
N CYS A 667 30.08 15.67 -12.10
CA CYS A 667 31.47 16.03 -12.37
C CYS A 667 32.20 14.96 -13.20
N LEU A 668 31.48 14.09 -13.91
CA LEU A 668 32.08 12.98 -14.68
C LEU A 668 33.05 13.48 -15.77
N GLU A 669 32.79 14.66 -16.32
CA GLU A 669 33.67 15.33 -17.29
C GLU A 669 35.05 15.69 -16.73
N LYS A 670 35.18 15.80 -15.40
CA LYS A 670 36.46 16.09 -14.72
C LYS A 670 37.27 14.81 -14.43
N ILE A 671 36.69 13.63 -14.58
CA ILE A 671 37.37 12.37 -14.25
C ILE A 671 38.47 12.12 -15.29
N PRO A 672 39.75 11.99 -14.87
CA PRO A 672 40.82 11.69 -15.80
C PRO A 672 40.66 10.27 -16.36
N PHE A 673 40.29 10.18 -17.63
CA PHE A 673 40.13 8.90 -18.34
C PHE A 673 41.27 8.70 -19.35
N VAL A 674 41.65 7.45 -19.60
CA VAL A 674 42.72 7.10 -20.56
C VAL A 674 42.40 7.58 -21.98
N VAL A 675 41.12 7.75 -22.29
CA VAL A 675 40.61 8.21 -23.58
C VAL A 675 39.75 9.45 -23.39
N HIS A 676 39.91 10.42 -24.27
CA HIS A 676 39.00 11.57 -24.33
C HIS A 676 37.75 11.22 -25.14
N PHE A 677 36.62 11.09 -24.46
CA PHE A 677 35.29 10.99 -25.04
C PHE A 677 34.71 12.39 -25.26
N LYS A 678 33.97 12.62 -26.34
CA LYS A 678 33.22 13.88 -26.54
C LYS A 678 32.00 13.93 -25.63
N HIS A 679 31.42 12.77 -25.34
CA HIS A 679 30.26 12.61 -24.46
C HIS A 679 30.64 11.74 -23.25
N PRO A 680 31.44 12.28 -22.31
CA PRO A 680 32.04 11.50 -21.22
C PRO A 680 31.01 10.98 -20.22
N LYS A 681 29.89 11.68 -20.02
CA LYS A 681 28.88 11.29 -19.02
C LYS A 681 28.31 9.91 -19.34
N GLU A 682 27.83 9.71 -20.55
CA GLU A 682 27.22 8.46 -21.01
C GLU A 682 28.28 7.38 -21.24
N ALA A 683 29.43 7.73 -21.84
CA ALA A 683 30.53 6.79 -22.01
C ALA A 683 30.98 6.16 -20.68
N LEU A 684 31.11 6.98 -19.63
CA LEU A 684 31.52 6.52 -18.30
C LEU A 684 30.41 5.75 -17.58
N GLN A 685 29.13 6.09 -17.80
CA GLN A 685 28.02 5.27 -17.32
C GLN A 685 28.08 3.85 -17.88
N LEU A 686 28.28 3.70 -19.19
CA LEU A 686 28.39 2.39 -19.80
C LEU A 686 29.68 1.67 -19.40
N SER A 687 30.79 2.40 -19.19
CA SER A 687 32.02 1.83 -18.63
C SER A 687 31.80 1.20 -17.26
N SER A 688 31.04 1.90 -16.40
CA SER A 688 30.69 1.38 -15.08
C SER A 688 29.87 0.09 -15.18
N LEU A 689 28.91 0.03 -16.11
CA LEU A 689 28.09 -1.16 -16.31
C LEU A 689 28.89 -2.32 -16.91
N ASP A 690 29.73 -2.09 -17.93
CA ASP A 690 30.55 -3.15 -18.51
C ASP A 690 31.55 -3.72 -17.49
N LYS A 691 32.06 -2.87 -16.59
CA LYS A 691 32.87 -3.34 -15.46
C LYS A 691 32.17 -4.39 -14.63
N GLN A 692 30.92 -4.13 -14.29
CA GLN A 692 30.17 -4.97 -13.38
C GLN A 692 29.60 -6.22 -14.06
N PHE A 693 29.08 -6.06 -15.28
CA PHE A 693 28.27 -7.07 -15.94
C PHE A 693 28.95 -7.76 -17.11
N ASN A 694 30.11 -7.28 -17.56
CA ASN A 694 30.81 -7.78 -18.74
C ASN A 694 29.86 -7.88 -19.95
N LEU A 695 29.35 -6.73 -20.38
CA LEU A 695 28.29 -6.62 -21.39
C LEU A 695 28.78 -6.97 -22.80
N PHE A 696 30.10 -7.02 -23.00
CA PHE A 696 30.70 -7.37 -24.28
C PHE A 696 31.49 -8.69 -24.19
N PRO A 697 31.58 -9.49 -25.26
CA PRO A 697 32.48 -10.65 -25.32
C PRO A 697 33.95 -10.23 -25.29
N GLN A 698 34.86 -11.09 -24.81
CA GLN A 698 36.30 -10.84 -24.87
C GLN A 698 36.89 -11.07 -26.28
N THR A 699 36.19 -11.80 -27.14
CA THR A 699 36.66 -12.22 -28.46
C THR A 699 35.60 -11.88 -29.51
N ALA A 700 35.86 -10.90 -30.36
CA ALA A 700 35.17 -10.76 -31.64
C ALA A 700 35.98 -11.54 -32.67
N SER A 701 35.42 -12.63 -33.23
CA SER A 701 35.99 -13.23 -34.43
C SER A 701 35.85 -12.25 -35.59
N GLN A 702 36.84 -12.17 -36.49
CA GLN A 702 36.82 -11.26 -37.65
C GLN A 702 35.57 -11.39 -38.54
N ASP A 703 34.84 -12.51 -38.47
CA ASP A 703 33.67 -12.81 -39.30
C ASP A 703 32.30 -12.50 -38.67
N GLN A 704 32.23 -12.03 -37.40
CA GLN A 704 30.96 -11.66 -36.74
C GLN A 704 31.13 -10.44 -35.84
N PHE A 705 30.87 -9.25 -36.39
CA PHE A 705 30.80 -8.01 -35.61
C PHE A 705 29.57 -8.02 -34.69
N PRO A 706 29.67 -7.56 -33.42
CA PRO A 706 28.50 -7.36 -32.59
C PRO A 706 27.59 -6.29 -33.21
N ILE A 707 26.37 -6.70 -33.57
CA ILE A 707 25.32 -5.79 -34.04
C ILE A 707 24.65 -5.20 -32.81
N ILE A 708 24.64 -3.88 -32.71
CA ILE A 708 24.17 -3.13 -31.55
C ILE A 708 23.04 -2.20 -31.99
N VAL A 709 21.95 -2.20 -31.24
CA VAL A 709 20.88 -1.21 -31.42
C VAL A 709 20.84 -0.29 -30.21
N ILE A 710 20.86 1.01 -30.47
CA ILE A 710 20.55 2.04 -29.49
C ILE A 710 19.25 2.72 -29.90
N ALA A 711 18.24 2.59 -29.06
CA ALA A 711 16.89 3.06 -29.33
C ALA A 711 16.47 4.15 -28.35
N ASP A 712 15.87 5.22 -28.90
CA ASP A 712 15.17 6.27 -28.15
C ASP A 712 16.06 6.94 -27.08
N ASN A 713 17.28 7.28 -27.49
CA ASN A 713 18.32 7.78 -26.60
C ASN A 713 18.82 9.14 -27.09
N GLN A 714 18.56 10.18 -26.31
CA GLN A 714 18.99 11.56 -26.61
C GLN A 714 20.52 11.72 -26.56
N SER A 715 21.21 10.81 -25.88
CA SER A 715 22.66 10.82 -25.67
C SER A 715 23.36 9.54 -26.19
N ALA A 716 22.82 8.93 -27.26
CA ALA A 716 23.33 7.68 -27.84
C ALA A 716 24.83 7.74 -28.21
N GLU A 717 25.33 8.93 -28.54
CA GLU A 717 26.69 9.17 -29.01
C GLU A 717 27.75 8.71 -28.00
N GLY A 718 27.60 9.03 -26.71
CA GLY A 718 28.58 8.63 -25.69
C GLY A 718 28.64 7.13 -25.43
N PHE A 719 27.50 6.43 -25.51
CA PHE A 719 27.50 4.98 -25.43
C PHE A 719 28.24 4.35 -26.61
N ILE A 720 28.02 4.85 -27.83
CA ILE A 720 28.73 4.37 -29.02
C ILE A 720 30.23 4.66 -28.92
N GLU A 721 30.64 5.84 -28.46
CA GLU A 721 32.06 6.16 -28.28
C GLU A 721 32.76 5.13 -27.38
N TYR A 722 32.14 4.77 -26.26
CA TYR A 722 32.67 3.76 -25.36
C TYR A 722 32.74 2.36 -26.01
N ILE A 723 31.67 1.94 -26.68
CA ILE A 723 31.58 0.60 -27.29
C ILE A 723 32.59 0.48 -28.44
N SER A 724 32.63 1.47 -29.32
CA SER A 724 33.61 1.56 -30.41
C SER A 724 35.03 1.48 -29.88
N TRP A 725 35.34 2.19 -28.79
CA TRP A 725 36.66 2.09 -28.17
C TRP A 725 36.96 0.66 -27.65
N GLN A 726 36.02 0.05 -26.90
CA GLN A 726 36.16 -1.30 -26.35
C GLN A 726 36.28 -2.39 -27.43
N GLN A 727 35.56 -2.25 -28.54
CA GLN A 727 35.49 -3.21 -29.66
C GLN A 727 36.43 -2.84 -30.82
N GLN A 728 37.31 -1.87 -30.63
CA GLN A 728 38.25 -1.42 -31.66
C GLN A 728 37.62 -0.96 -32.99
N ASN A 729 36.46 -0.31 -32.91
CA ASN A 729 35.61 0.09 -34.04
C ASN A 729 35.08 -1.10 -34.86
N LEU A 730 35.20 -2.33 -34.39
CA LEU A 730 34.62 -3.50 -35.04
C LEU A 730 33.17 -3.71 -34.58
N ILE A 731 32.29 -2.75 -34.90
CA ILE A 731 30.88 -2.77 -34.52
C ILE A 731 29.98 -2.48 -35.71
N ASP A 732 28.73 -2.93 -35.65
CA ASP A 732 27.65 -2.45 -36.51
C ASP A 732 26.56 -1.87 -35.62
N ALA A 733 26.40 -0.54 -35.64
CA ALA A 733 25.50 0.16 -34.73
C ALA A 733 24.35 0.83 -35.46
N HIS A 734 23.12 0.59 -35.00
CA HIS A 734 21.94 1.31 -35.45
C HIS A 734 21.42 2.21 -34.32
N ILE A 735 21.41 3.52 -34.56
CA ILE A 735 20.95 4.53 -33.62
C ILE A 735 19.61 5.07 -34.08
N PHE A 736 18.61 5.01 -33.22
CA PHE A 736 17.29 5.58 -33.46
C PHE A 736 17.07 6.73 -32.50
N SER A 737 17.00 7.96 -33.03
CA SER A 737 16.85 9.18 -32.24
C SER A 737 15.86 10.14 -32.89
N HIS A 738 15.24 10.98 -32.06
CA HIS A 738 14.35 12.07 -32.45
C HIS A 738 15.12 13.37 -32.78
N LEU A 739 16.43 13.42 -32.52
CA LEU A 739 17.26 14.60 -32.80
C LEU A 739 17.91 14.48 -34.19
N PRO A 740 17.93 15.56 -35.00
CA PRO A 740 18.62 15.58 -36.28
C PRO A 740 20.14 15.56 -36.02
N THR A 741 20.78 14.41 -36.22
CA THR A 741 22.24 14.28 -36.15
C THR A 741 22.88 14.63 -37.49
N THR A 742 23.98 15.39 -37.47
CA THR A 742 24.80 15.66 -38.65
C THR A 742 25.40 14.35 -39.15
N SER A 743 25.10 14.01 -40.40
CA SER A 743 25.56 12.79 -41.06
C SER A 743 27.09 12.75 -41.13
N SER A 744 27.72 11.96 -40.27
CA SER A 744 28.99 11.34 -40.60
C SER A 744 28.74 9.85 -40.76
N SER A 745 28.46 9.43 -42.00
CA SER A 745 28.38 8.02 -42.35
C SER A 745 29.78 7.43 -42.32
N SER A 746 30.20 6.99 -41.13
CA SER A 746 31.18 5.91 -41.08
C SER A 746 30.49 4.63 -41.56
N THR A 747 31.23 3.72 -42.20
CA THR A 747 30.69 2.49 -42.82
C THR A 747 30.07 1.49 -41.82
N GLN A 748 29.95 1.84 -40.54
CA GLN A 748 29.64 0.96 -39.41
C GLN A 748 28.63 1.54 -38.39
N ILE A 749 28.16 2.78 -38.59
CA ILE A 749 27.13 3.40 -37.74
C ILE A 749 26.04 3.99 -38.63
N THR A 750 24.81 3.50 -38.45
CA THR A 750 23.63 3.95 -39.18
C THR A 750 22.70 4.73 -38.26
N TYR A 751 22.43 5.99 -38.62
CA TYR A 751 21.46 6.83 -37.93
C TYR A 751 20.10 6.74 -38.62
N HIS A 752 19.07 6.48 -37.81
CA HIS A 752 17.69 6.43 -38.24
C HIS A 752 16.92 7.57 -37.56
N SER A 753 16.38 8.47 -38.37
CA SER A 753 15.46 9.50 -37.89
C SER A 753 14.13 8.84 -37.56
N VAL A 754 13.66 9.06 -36.34
CA VAL A 754 12.34 8.62 -35.91
C VAL A 754 11.46 9.87 -35.84
N ASP A 755 10.44 9.97 -36.70
CA ASP A 755 9.40 10.99 -36.57
C ASP A 755 8.73 10.88 -35.17
N ASN A 756 7.95 11.87 -34.73
CA ASN A 756 7.30 11.93 -33.39
C ASN A 756 6.46 10.68 -32.94
N GLN A 757 6.50 9.57 -33.69
CA GLN A 757 6.05 8.24 -33.31
C GLN A 757 7.25 7.32 -33.06
N LEU A 758 7.36 6.73 -31.87
CA LEU A 758 8.39 5.75 -31.52
C LEU A 758 8.64 4.69 -32.62
N LEU A 759 9.91 4.30 -32.75
CA LEU A 759 10.48 3.19 -33.52
C LEU A 759 9.45 2.18 -34.06
N LYS A 760 9.19 2.22 -35.37
CA LYS A 760 8.33 1.22 -36.04
C LYS A 760 9.07 -0.12 -36.13
N VAL A 761 8.35 -1.17 -35.72
CA VAL A 761 8.77 -2.57 -35.72
C VAL A 761 9.45 -2.99 -37.02
N GLU A 762 8.91 -2.53 -38.14
CA GLU A 762 9.29 -2.89 -39.50
C GLU A 762 10.79 -2.63 -39.77
N HIS A 763 11.40 -1.65 -39.09
CA HIS A 763 12.81 -1.32 -39.24
C HIS A 763 13.76 -2.24 -38.42
N LEU A 764 13.25 -2.97 -37.43
CA LEU A 764 14.03 -3.81 -36.51
C LEU A 764 14.01 -5.31 -36.86
N VAL A 765 13.09 -5.75 -37.72
CA VAL A 765 12.80 -7.18 -37.95
C VAL A 765 13.87 -7.89 -38.80
N GLN A 766 14.77 -7.14 -39.46
CA GLN A 766 15.70 -7.70 -40.45
C GLN A 766 17.08 -8.10 -39.90
N THR A 767 17.45 -7.68 -38.68
CA THR A 767 18.78 -7.94 -38.11
C THR A 767 18.69 -8.37 -36.65
N LYS A 768 19.38 -9.47 -36.29
CA LYS A 768 19.47 -9.96 -34.92
C LYS A 768 20.65 -9.33 -34.18
N VAL A 769 20.41 -8.73 -33.02
CA VAL A 769 21.38 -7.87 -32.32
C VAL A 769 21.91 -8.55 -31.06
N SER A 770 23.19 -8.34 -30.74
CA SER A 770 23.83 -8.87 -29.53
C SER A 770 23.59 -7.99 -28.30
N LEU A 771 23.37 -6.68 -28.50
CA LEU A 771 23.09 -5.73 -27.42
C LEU A 771 22.03 -4.73 -27.87
N PHE A 772 21.03 -4.53 -27.01
CA PHE A 772 20.03 -3.48 -27.16
C PHE A 772 20.12 -2.51 -25.99
N ILE A 773 20.29 -1.22 -26.28
CA ILE A 773 20.31 -0.15 -25.27
C ILE A 773 19.10 0.75 -25.46
N GLY A 774 18.30 0.93 -24.40
CA GLY A 774 17.17 1.85 -24.37
C GLY A 774 17.28 2.88 -23.24
N GLU A 775 16.64 4.03 -23.41
CA GLU A 775 16.49 5.02 -22.34
C GLU A 775 15.03 5.41 -22.15
N VAL A 776 14.58 5.31 -20.91
CA VAL A 776 13.32 5.87 -20.43
C VAL A 776 13.68 7.00 -19.48
N SER A 777 13.27 8.22 -19.81
CA SER A 777 13.63 9.41 -19.04
C SER A 777 12.44 10.34 -18.84
N VAL A 778 12.48 11.08 -17.74
CA VAL A 778 11.48 12.09 -17.36
C VAL A 778 12.25 13.33 -16.92
N SER A 779 11.71 14.52 -17.18
CA SER A 779 12.34 15.76 -16.74
C SER A 779 12.41 15.81 -15.21
N SER A 780 13.50 16.37 -14.67
CA SER A 780 13.65 16.52 -13.22
C SER A 780 12.52 17.35 -12.57
N ASP A 781 11.91 18.27 -13.31
CA ASP A 781 10.76 19.05 -12.84
C ASP A 781 9.54 18.14 -12.54
N ILE A 782 9.20 17.23 -13.47
CA ILE A 782 8.10 16.27 -13.26
C ILE A 782 8.43 15.33 -12.10
N ILE A 783 9.66 14.85 -12.01
CA ILE A 783 10.12 13.95 -10.93
C ILE A 783 9.87 14.57 -9.55
N MET A 784 10.13 15.87 -9.41
CA MET A 784 10.02 16.59 -8.15
C MET A 784 8.58 16.96 -7.77
N LYS A 785 7.70 17.15 -8.76
CA LYS A 785 6.28 17.54 -8.55
C LYS A 785 5.32 16.34 -8.52
N SER A 786 5.68 15.23 -9.16
CA SER A 786 4.80 14.07 -9.33
C SER A 786 5.11 12.98 -8.30
N ARG A 787 4.07 12.52 -7.61
CA ARG A 787 4.12 11.29 -6.79
C ARG A 787 3.85 10.02 -7.61
N TYR A 788 3.70 10.13 -8.93
CA TYR A 788 3.47 9.01 -9.84
C TYR A 788 4.26 9.14 -11.14
N VAL A 789 5.60 9.21 -11.02
CA VAL A 789 6.54 9.37 -12.16
C VAL A 789 6.41 8.24 -13.19
N GLU A 790 6.15 7.01 -12.76
CA GLU A 790 6.05 5.84 -13.64
C GLU A 790 4.95 6.00 -14.70
N TYR A 791 3.86 6.71 -14.40
CA TYR A 791 2.74 6.92 -15.32
C TYR A 791 3.21 7.51 -16.66
N ASP A 792 4.07 8.54 -16.59
CA ASP A 792 4.56 9.27 -17.76
C ASP A 792 5.51 8.43 -18.63
N THR A 793 5.97 7.30 -18.10
CA THR A 793 6.97 6.43 -18.75
C THR A 793 6.44 5.08 -19.24
N LYS A 794 5.21 4.70 -18.87
CA LYS A 794 4.67 3.35 -19.13
C LYS A 794 4.73 2.94 -20.60
N LEU A 795 4.26 3.83 -21.47
CA LEU A 795 4.18 3.58 -22.91
C LEU A 795 5.58 3.41 -23.52
N GLN A 796 6.49 4.35 -23.21
CA GLN A 796 7.88 4.30 -23.68
C GLN A 796 8.58 3.02 -23.21
N PHE A 797 8.44 2.68 -21.92
CA PHE A 797 9.08 1.50 -21.36
C PHE A 797 8.57 0.20 -22.00
N ALA A 798 7.25 0.07 -22.20
CA ALA A 798 6.67 -1.08 -22.88
C ALA A 798 7.17 -1.24 -24.33
N GLN A 799 7.27 -0.13 -25.08
CA GLN A 799 7.74 -0.13 -26.46
C GLN A 799 9.22 -0.49 -26.57
N ILE A 800 10.08 0.06 -25.72
CA ILE A 800 11.51 -0.27 -25.67
C ILE A 800 11.70 -1.76 -25.38
N CYS A 801 10.99 -2.29 -24.38
CA CYS A 801 11.07 -3.72 -24.04
C CYS A 801 10.60 -4.60 -25.21
N ARG A 802 9.48 -4.26 -25.84
CA ARG A 802 8.94 -4.98 -26.99
C ARG A 802 9.90 -4.98 -28.18
N ASN A 803 10.54 -3.85 -28.46
CA ASN A 803 11.54 -3.72 -29.53
C ASN A 803 12.82 -4.49 -29.24
N ALA A 804 13.29 -4.49 -27.99
CA ALA A 804 14.42 -5.31 -27.57
C ALA A 804 14.14 -6.81 -27.79
N LEU A 805 12.98 -7.29 -27.35
CA LEU A 805 12.59 -8.70 -27.45
C LEU A 805 12.47 -9.22 -28.89
N ILE A 806 12.16 -8.34 -29.86
CA ILE A 806 12.07 -8.70 -31.28
C ILE A 806 13.45 -8.74 -31.95
N SER A 807 14.30 -7.77 -31.63
CA SER A 807 15.59 -7.57 -32.29
C SER A 807 16.70 -8.46 -31.71
N LEU A 808 16.64 -8.82 -30.43
CA LEU A 808 17.72 -9.56 -29.78
C LEU A 808 17.94 -10.95 -30.39
N ALA A 809 19.23 -11.28 -30.58
CA ALA A 809 19.74 -12.60 -30.89
C ALA A 809 19.75 -13.49 -29.63
N GLU A 810 19.78 -14.81 -29.81
CA GLU A 810 19.96 -15.75 -28.70
C GLU A 810 21.22 -15.39 -27.89
N ASN A 811 21.12 -15.43 -26.56
CA ASN A 811 22.12 -14.97 -25.59
C ASN A 811 22.43 -13.47 -25.58
N GLY A 812 21.73 -12.64 -26.37
CA GLY A 812 21.91 -11.19 -26.36
C GLY A 812 21.61 -10.52 -25.01
N HIS A 813 22.02 -9.26 -24.90
CA HIS A 813 21.88 -8.45 -23.69
C HIS A 813 20.96 -7.25 -23.92
N PHE A 814 20.19 -6.89 -22.90
CA PHE A 814 19.34 -5.69 -22.90
C PHE A 814 19.74 -4.80 -21.72
N VAL A 815 20.04 -3.54 -22.00
CA VAL A 815 20.34 -2.52 -21.00
C VAL A 815 19.36 -1.37 -21.19
N CYS A 816 18.61 -1.03 -20.16
CA CYS A 816 17.66 0.06 -20.25
C CYS A 816 17.74 0.97 -19.03
N LYS A 817 17.92 2.27 -19.25
CA LYS A 817 17.75 3.25 -18.17
C LYS A 817 16.26 3.42 -17.90
N ILE A 818 15.83 3.29 -16.64
CA ILE A 818 14.43 3.37 -16.21
C ILE A 818 14.26 4.24 -14.96
N THR A 819 13.02 4.66 -14.71
CA THR A 819 12.62 5.43 -13.53
C THR A 819 12.19 4.54 -12.37
N ASP A 820 11.29 5.00 -11.51
CA ASP A 820 10.83 4.31 -10.29
C ASP A 820 10.25 2.92 -10.58
N VAL A 821 10.30 2.02 -9.59
CA VAL A 821 9.80 0.65 -9.70
C VAL A 821 8.89 0.35 -8.52
N TYR A 822 7.88 1.19 -8.34
CA TYR A 822 6.94 1.12 -7.23
C TYR A 822 5.61 0.48 -7.64
N THR A 823 5.26 0.51 -8.93
CA THR A 823 3.99 -0.03 -9.42
C THR A 823 4.06 -1.48 -9.89
N ARG A 824 2.92 -2.16 -9.81
CA ARG A 824 2.68 -3.50 -10.39
C ARG A 824 2.85 -3.52 -11.89
N PHE A 825 2.54 -2.43 -12.59
CA PHE A 825 2.75 -2.32 -14.03
C PHE A 825 4.23 -2.48 -14.39
N THR A 826 5.10 -1.65 -13.81
CA THR A 826 6.55 -1.66 -14.09
C THR A 826 7.17 -2.99 -13.64
N ALA A 827 6.78 -3.47 -12.46
CA ALA A 827 7.18 -4.79 -11.98
C ALA A 827 6.72 -5.93 -12.90
N GLY A 828 5.55 -5.80 -13.51
CA GLY A 828 5.04 -6.73 -14.51
C GLY A 828 5.94 -6.83 -15.72
N ILE A 829 6.41 -5.70 -16.27
CA ILE A 829 7.34 -5.69 -17.41
C ILE A 829 8.66 -6.35 -17.00
N ILE A 830 9.19 -5.99 -15.84
CA ILE A 830 10.43 -6.59 -15.31
C ILE A 830 10.25 -8.09 -15.08
N TYR A 831 9.07 -8.56 -14.67
CA TYR A 831 8.77 -9.98 -14.52
C TYR A 831 8.76 -10.71 -15.86
N LEU A 832 8.20 -10.12 -16.92
CA LEU A 832 8.26 -10.68 -18.27
C LEU A 832 9.72 -10.83 -18.74
N LEU A 833 10.54 -9.80 -18.55
CA LEU A 833 11.98 -9.84 -18.83
C LEU A 833 12.69 -10.88 -17.99
N TYR A 834 12.34 -11.00 -16.70
CA TYR A 834 12.84 -12.05 -15.83
C TYR A 834 12.51 -13.46 -16.34
N LYS A 835 11.45 -13.66 -17.13
CA LYS A 835 11.16 -14.96 -17.75
C LYS A 835 11.81 -15.17 -19.11
N THR A 836 12.35 -14.14 -19.75
CA THR A 836 12.99 -14.21 -21.10
C THR A 836 14.51 -14.09 -21.11
N PHE A 837 15.14 -13.76 -19.99
CA PHE A 837 16.60 -13.63 -19.89
C PHE A 837 17.17 -14.61 -18.85
N LYS A 838 18.47 -14.91 -18.90
CA LYS A 838 19.14 -15.77 -17.89
C LYS A 838 19.30 -15.04 -16.55
N SER A 839 19.51 -13.74 -16.57
CA SER A 839 19.57 -12.89 -15.39
C SER A 839 18.96 -11.52 -15.64
N VAL A 840 18.43 -10.90 -14.58
CA VAL A 840 17.92 -9.52 -14.57
C VAL A 840 18.49 -8.78 -13.36
N ASN A 841 18.88 -7.53 -13.54
CA ASN A 841 19.45 -6.70 -12.49
C ASN A 841 18.90 -5.27 -12.54
N LEU A 842 18.56 -4.72 -11.38
CA LEU A 842 18.39 -3.29 -11.16
C LEU A 842 19.67 -2.74 -10.54
N TRP A 843 20.24 -1.72 -11.17
CA TRP A 843 21.54 -1.19 -10.79
C TRP A 843 21.59 0.32 -10.87
N LYS A 844 22.01 0.97 -9.78
CA LYS A 844 22.33 2.40 -9.77
C LYS A 844 23.81 2.55 -9.40
N THR A 845 24.59 3.08 -10.33
CA THR A 845 26.01 3.38 -10.17
C THR A 845 26.20 4.86 -9.80
N PHE A 846 27.36 5.23 -9.22
CA PHE A 846 27.71 6.63 -8.92
C PHE A 846 27.78 7.56 -10.12
N THR A 847 27.82 7.01 -11.33
CA THR A 847 27.74 7.81 -12.55
C THR A 847 26.31 8.29 -12.85
N LEU A 848 25.32 7.90 -12.04
CA LEU A 848 23.95 8.43 -12.05
C LEU A 848 23.71 9.31 -10.83
N ASN A 849 22.95 10.40 -11.02
CA ASN A 849 22.69 11.36 -9.94
C ASN A 849 21.91 10.68 -8.79
N PRO A 850 22.41 10.72 -7.54
CA PRO A 850 21.79 10.03 -6.41
C PRO A 850 20.46 10.65 -5.96
N THR A 851 20.18 11.91 -6.32
CA THR A 851 18.90 12.59 -6.04
C THR A 851 17.80 12.23 -7.04
N GLN A 852 18.15 11.58 -8.15
CA GLN A 852 17.21 11.24 -9.22
C GLN A 852 16.79 9.77 -9.15
N PRO A 853 15.55 9.46 -9.57
CA PRO A 853 15.08 8.12 -9.77
C PRO A 853 15.66 7.51 -11.06
N ASP A 854 16.90 7.74 -11.43
CA ASP A 854 17.49 7.01 -12.56
C ASP A 854 18.18 5.74 -12.07
N ARG A 855 17.98 4.63 -12.79
CA ARG A 855 18.73 3.38 -12.65
C ARG A 855 18.80 2.63 -13.97
N PHE A 856 19.67 1.63 -14.06
CA PHE A 856 19.74 0.71 -15.18
C PHE A 856 19.07 -0.62 -14.85
N LEU A 857 18.28 -1.12 -15.79
CA LEU A 857 17.78 -2.49 -15.87
C LEU A 857 18.70 -3.27 -16.83
N ILE A 858 19.41 -4.27 -16.32
CA ILE A 858 20.36 -5.08 -17.08
C ILE A 858 19.83 -6.51 -17.16
N CYS A 859 19.46 -6.94 -18.36
CA CYS A 859 18.99 -8.28 -18.64
C CYS A 859 20.03 -9.00 -19.52
N GLN A 860 20.56 -10.14 -19.06
CA GLN A 860 21.62 -10.86 -19.76
C GLN A 860 21.18 -12.24 -20.21
N GLY A 861 21.56 -12.63 -21.43
CA GLY A 861 21.33 -13.97 -21.95
C GLY A 861 19.88 -14.16 -22.39
N PHE A 862 19.47 -13.42 -23.43
CA PHE A 862 18.14 -13.55 -24.02
C PHE A 862 17.85 -14.99 -24.49
N VAL A 863 16.65 -15.48 -24.23
CA VAL A 863 16.18 -16.83 -24.57
C VAL A 863 15.00 -16.72 -25.54
N SER A 864 15.28 -16.82 -26.83
CA SER A 864 14.32 -16.54 -27.90
C SER A 864 13.13 -17.50 -27.91
N SER A 865 13.33 -18.76 -27.51
CA SER A 865 12.30 -19.81 -27.48
C SER A 865 11.11 -19.48 -26.56
N LYS A 866 11.29 -18.56 -25.61
CA LYS A 866 10.25 -18.16 -24.64
C LYS A 866 9.48 -16.89 -25.05
N CYS A 867 9.88 -16.23 -26.13
CA CYS A 867 9.56 -14.81 -26.33
C CYS A 867 8.24 -14.52 -27.06
N LYS A 868 7.78 -15.43 -27.93
CA LYS A 868 6.65 -15.14 -28.85
C LYS A 868 5.38 -14.66 -28.13
N GLY A 869 4.93 -15.40 -27.11
CA GLY A 869 3.75 -15.02 -26.33
C GLY A 869 3.91 -13.72 -25.52
N PHE A 870 5.13 -13.36 -25.15
CA PHE A 870 5.40 -12.11 -24.44
C PHE A 870 5.39 -10.89 -25.37
N ILE A 871 5.89 -11.04 -26.60
CA ILE A 871 5.82 -9.98 -27.62
C ILE A 871 4.37 -9.66 -27.93
N ASP A 872 3.54 -10.68 -28.21
CA ASP A 872 2.10 -10.50 -28.50
C ASP A 872 1.38 -9.81 -27.33
N HIS A 873 1.75 -10.16 -26.09
CA HIS A 873 1.22 -9.54 -24.88
C HIS A 873 1.63 -8.07 -24.72
N LEU A 874 2.90 -7.74 -24.98
CA LEU A 874 3.39 -6.36 -24.97
C LEU A 874 2.74 -5.53 -26.09
N ASP A 875 2.50 -6.11 -27.27
CA ASP A 875 1.76 -5.44 -28.35
C ASP A 875 0.34 -5.08 -27.91
N ASN A 876 -0.34 -5.99 -27.21
CA ASN A 876 -1.65 -5.69 -26.62
C ASN A 876 -1.56 -4.57 -25.57
N ILE A 877 -0.59 -4.63 -24.65
CA ILE A 877 -0.34 -3.59 -23.64
C ILE A 877 -0.13 -2.22 -24.29
N ILE A 878 0.72 -2.14 -25.30
CA ILE A 878 1.02 -0.90 -26.04
C ILE A 878 -0.24 -0.38 -26.72
N SER A 879 -1.05 -1.26 -27.33
CA SER A 879 -2.33 -0.88 -27.93
C SER A 879 -3.29 -0.28 -26.91
N LEU A 880 -3.39 -0.87 -25.71
CA LEU A 880 -4.25 -0.37 -24.63
C LEU A 880 -3.77 0.97 -24.08
N LEU A 881 -2.45 1.13 -23.87
CA LEU A 881 -1.86 2.39 -23.42
C LEU A 881 -2.09 3.53 -24.43
N ARG A 882 -2.01 3.25 -25.74
CA ARG A 882 -2.35 4.22 -26.79
C ARG A 882 -3.84 4.57 -26.86
N GLY A 883 -4.70 3.64 -26.45
CA GLY A 883 -6.15 3.84 -26.43
C GLY A 883 -6.64 4.88 -25.42
N GLY A 884 -5.81 5.25 -24.42
CA GLY A 884 -6.05 6.36 -23.50
C GLY A 884 -7.25 6.21 -22.54
N LYS A 885 -7.83 5.01 -22.41
CA LYS A 885 -9.02 4.77 -21.59
C LYS A 885 -8.67 4.50 -20.12
N GLY A 886 -8.14 5.46 -19.38
CA GLY A 886 -7.70 5.23 -17.98
C GLY A 886 -6.27 4.71 -17.90
N ASP A 887 -5.92 4.01 -16.81
CA ASP A 887 -4.56 3.54 -16.53
C ASP A 887 -4.48 2.00 -16.51
N LEU A 888 -3.34 1.48 -16.96
CA LEU A 888 -3.05 0.05 -16.98
C LEU A 888 -2.31 -0.33 -15.71
N LEU A 889 -2.99 -0.96 -14.78
CA LEU A 889 -2.50 -1.19 -13.41
C LEU A 889 -1.77 -2.53 -13.28
N GLU A 890 -2.38 -3.57 -13.84
CA GLU A 890 -1.85 -4.94 -13.79
C GLU A 890 -1.72 -5.48 -15.21
N ILE A 891 -0.58 -6.10 -15.51
CA ILE A 891 -0.30 -6.74 -16.80
C ILE A 891 0.12 -8.20 -16.68
N VAL A 892 0.36 -8.65 -15.45
CA VAL A 892 0.61 -10.05 -15.08
C VAL A 892 -0.09 -10.29 -13.76
N SER A 893 -0.61 -11.50 -13.54
CA SER A 893 -1.33 -11.79 -12.31
C SER A 893 -0.51 -11.44 -11.07
N ILE A 894 -1.14 -10.85 -10.06
CA ILE A 894 -0.50 -10.58 -8.77
C ILE A 894 0.27 -11.79 -8.21
N THR A 895 -0.23 -13.02 -8.44
CA THR A 895 0.42 -14.26 -7.99
C THR A 895 1.81 -14.46 -8.58
N CYS A 896 2.07 -13.92 -9.78
CA CYS A 896 3.41 -13.88 -10.39
C CYS A 896 4.32 -12.89 -9.69
N LEU A 897 3.81 -11.68 -9.40
CA LEU A 897 4.59 -10.64 -8.71
C LEU A 897 4.91 -11.01 -7.27
N LEU A 898 4.15 -11.94 -6.68
CA LEU A 898 4.38 -12.52 -5.35
C LEU A 898 5.29 -13.76 -5.37
N GLU A 899 5.86 -14.14 -6.52
CA GLU A 899 6.90 -15.16 -6.58
C GLU A 899 8.08 -14.75 -5.69
N ARG A 900 8.35 -15.52 -4.63
CA ARG A 900 9.25 -15.12 -3.54
C ARG A 900 10.59 -14.58 -4.01
N GLN A 901 11.25 -15.26 -4.94
CA GLN A 901 12.59 -14.85 -5.42
C GLN A 901 12.54 -13.50 -6.13
N PHE A 902 11.54 -13.30 -7.00
CA PHE A 902 11.33 -12.06 -7.73
C PHE A 902 10.91 -10.92 -6.80
N GLN A 903 9.90 -11.16 -5.96
CA GLN A 903 9.33 -10.17 -5.05
C GLN A 903 10.38 -9.66 -4.06
N THR A 904 11.15 -10.56 -3.44
CA THR A 904 12.18 -10.19 -2.46
C THR A 904 13.29 -9.37 -3.13
N TYR A 905 13.75 -9.77 -4.31
CA TYR A 905 14.76 -9.02 -5.06
C TYR A 905 14.30 -7.60 -5.39
N LEU A 906 13.07 -7.47 -5.91
CA LEU A 906 12.53 -6.19 -6.32
C LEU A 906 12.28 -5.27 -5.12
N ALA A 907 11.71 -5.82 -4.05
CA ALA A 907 11.48 -5.10 -2.80
C ALA A 907 12.79 -4.63 -2.17
N ASP A 908 13.78 -5.51 -2.01
CA ASP A 908 15.07 -5.14 -1.44
C ASP A 908 15.75 -4.06 -2.28
N SER A 909 15.68 -4.15 -3.61
CA SER A 909 16.30 -3.18 -4.53
C SER A 909 15.60 -1.81 -4.46
N ALA A 910 14.26 -1.78 -4.58
CA ALA A 910 13.50 -0.54 -4.50
C ALA A 910 13.67 0.14 -3.13
N GLN A 911 13.66 -0.64 -2.04
CA GLN A 911 13.82 -0.15 -0.67
C GLN A 911 15.21 0.43 -0.38
N GLU A 912 16.25 -0.07 -1.02
CA GLU A 912 17.61 0.48 -0.90
C GLU A 912 17.75 1.77 -1.70
N LEU A 913 17.24 1.78 -2.94
CA LEU A 913 17.30 2.94 -3.82
C LEU A 913 16.55 4.15 -3.25
N ILE A 914 15.35 3.94 -2.69
CA ILE A 914 14.57 5.03 -2.08
C ILE A 914 15.31 5.67 -0.89
N LYS A 915 15.99 4.86 -0.06
CA LYS A 915 16.76 5.37 1.08
C LYS A 915 17.94 6.22 0.65
N ARG A 916 18.65 5.79 -0.40
CA ARG A 916 19.75 6.55 -1.00
C ARG A 916 19.26 7.89 -1.56
N GLU A 917 18.11 7.87 -2.25
CA GLU A 917 17.51 9.08 -2.81
C GLU A 917 17.07 10.08 -1.72
N ILE A 918 16.38 9.61 -0.68
CA ILE A 918 16.00 10.43 0.48
C ILE A 918 17.24 11.05 1.14
N ALA A 919 18.28 10.25 1.38
CA ALA A 919 19.52 10.74 1.99
C ALA A 919 20.20 11.80 1.11
N ALA A 920 20.20 11.61 -0.21
CA ALA A 920 20.79 12.55 -1.16
C ALA A 920 20.04 13.89 -1.22
N LEU A 921 18.70 13.85 -1.26
CA LEU A 921 17.85 15.05 -1.22
C LEU A 921 18.03 15.82 0.09
N ARG A 922 18.03 15.11 1.23
CA ARG A 922 18.27 15.72 2.55
C ARG A 922 19.67 16.32 2.66
N LYS A 923 20.69 15.66 2.12
CA LYS A 923 22.07 16.18 2.08
C LYS A 923 22.15 17.48 1.28
N LEU A 924 21.48 17.54 0.13
CA LEU A 924 21.43 18.71 -0.72
C LEU A 924 20.67 19.88 -0.05
N LEU A 925 19.57 19.61 0.65
CA LEU A 925 18.87 20.59 1.50
C LEU A 925 19.71 21.07 2.69
N TRP A 926 20.44 20.16 3.34
CA TRP A 926 21.35 20.50 4.43
C TRP A 926 22.47 21.42 3.93
N TYR A 927 23.04 21.14 2.76
CA TYR A 927 24.10 21.96 2.17
C TYR A 927 23.62 23.38 1.86
N HIS A 928 22.42 23.52 1.28
CA HIS A 928 21.81 24.83 1.05
C HIS A 928 21.63 25.64 2.35
N LYS A 929 21.23 24.98 3.45
CA LYS A 929 20.99 25.65 4.75
C LYS A 929 22.29 26.08 5.45
N ASN A 930 23.39 25.36 5.25
CA ASN A 930 24.66 25.52 5.99
C ASN A 930 25.77 26.18 5.16
N ASP A 931 25.40 26.98 4.17
CA ASP A 931 26.24 27.68 3.20
C ASP A 931 27.69 27.99 3.69
N LYS A 932 28.70 27.51 2.92
CA LYS A 932 30.17 27.72 3.07
C LYS A 932 31.01 26.74 3.89
N LEU A 933 30.94 25.43 3.64
CA LEU A 933 32.07 24.53 3.91
C LEU A 933 32.87 24.26 2.63
N SER A 934 33.87 25.10 2.35
CA SER A 934 34.82 24.98 1.24
C SER A 934 35.70 23.70 1.24
N CYS A 935 35.44 22.76 2.16
CA CYS A 935 36.19 21.52 2.32
C CYS A 935 35.50 20.27 1.73
N MET A 936 34.34 20.44 1.07
CA MET A 936 33.42 19.34 0.76
C MET A 936 33.41 18.89 -0.71
N SER A 937 34.39 19.32 -1.51
CA SER A 937 34.43 19.00 -2.94
C SER A 937 34.59 17.50 -3.22
N VAL A 938 33.79 17.00 -4.16
CA VAL A 938 33.95 15.68 -4.78
C VAL A 938 35.25 15.51 -5.56
N ASP A 939 35.98 16.59 -5.84
CA ASP A 939 37.23 16.57 -6.63
C ASP A 939 38.27 15.61 -6.02
N LYS A 940 38.28 15.45 -4.68
CA LYS A 940 39.20 14.52 -3.98
C LYS A 940 39.00 13.05 -4.36
N TYR A 941 37.83 12.69 -4.90
CA TYR A 941 37.49 11.32 -5.29
C TYR A 941 37.69 11.06 -6.80
N LEU A 942 38.07 12.06 -7.61
CA LEU A 942 38.19 11.92 -9.06
C LEU A 942 39.25 10.89 -9.47
N SER A 943 40.39 10.84 -8.76
CA SER A 943 41.45 9.86 -9.05
C SER A 943 40.99 8.43 -8.76
N ASP A 944 40.24 8.22 -7.67
CA ASP A 944 39.73 6.89 -7.32
C ASP A 944 38.57 6.49 -8.25
N ALA A 945 37.70 7.43 -8.63
CA ALA A 945 36.69 7.23 -9.67
C ALA A 945 37.33 6.82 -11.00
N ALA A 946 38.44 7.47 -11.40
CA ALA A 946 39.20 7.10 -12.59
C ALA A 946 39.74 5.68 -12.51
N LYS A 947 40.31 5.24 -11.36
CA LYS A 947 40.75 3.85 -11.17
C LYS A 947 39.60 2.85 -11.29
N LEU A 948 38.40 3.23 -10.83
CA LEU A 948 37.22 2.38 -10.89
C LEU A 948 36.66 2.28 -12.31
N LEU A 949 36.72 3.34 -13.11
CA LEU A 949 36.10 3.39 -14.45
C LEU A 949 37.08 3.08 -15.58
N ASN A 950 38.38 3.34 -15.43
CA ASN A 950 39.37 3.07 -16.46
C ASN A 950 39.45 1.57 -16.71
N ARG A 951 39.34 1.20 -17.99
CA ARG A 951 39.47 -0.18 -18.45
C ARG A 951 40.68 -0.25 -19.39
N THR A 952 41.32 -1.41 -19.46
CA THR A 952 42.20 -1.70 -20.58
C THR A 952 41.34 -1.91 -21.82
N ARG A 953 41.78 -1.37 -22.96
CA ARG A 953 41.17 -1.69 -24.25
C ARG A 953 41.32 -3.20 -24.48
N ARG A 954 40.24 -3.89 -24.86
CA ARG A 954 40.29 -5.35 -25.10
C ARG A 954 41.22 -5.64 -26.30
N ALA A 955 42.09 -6.64 -26.16
CA ALA A 955 43.05 -7.01 -27.20
C ALA A 955 42.34 -7.73 -28.38
N VAL A 956 42.86 -7.57 -29.60
CA VAL A 956 42.48 -8.44 -30.71
C VAL A 956 43.12 -9.79 -30.46
N VAL A 957 42.35 -10.88 -30.53
CA VAL A 957 42.95 -12.17 -30.85
C VAL A 957 43.27 -12.09 -32.33
N GLU A 958 44.53 -11.78 -32.68
CA GLU A 958 45.01 -12.12 -34.01
C GLU A 958 44.68 -13.61 -34.23
N PRO A 959 44.19 -14.03 -35.41
CA PRO A 959 43.91 -15.44 -35.67
C PRO A 959 45.22 -16.21 -35.64
N ASP A 960 45.66 -16.57 -34.45
CA ASP A 960 46.91 -17.24 -34.17
C ASP A 960 46.68 -18.75 -34.24
N GLU A 961 46.10 -19.22 -35.34
CA GLU A 961 46.09 -20.63 -35.72
C GLU A 961 46.14 -20.74 -37.25
N GLY A 962 47.32 -20.51 -37.85
CA GLY A 962 47.50 -20.97 -39.24
C GLY A 962 48.77 -20.59 -39.98
N ILE A 963 49.43 -19.48 -39.69
CA ILE A 963 50.62 -19.07 -40.48
C ILE A 963 51.87 -19.69 -39.84
N LYS A 964 52.34 -20.81 -40.38
CA LYS A 964 53.69 -21.31 -40.09
C LYS A 964 54.71 -20.29 -40.61
N LEU A 965 55.41 -19.64 -39.69
CA LEU A 965 56.59 -18.83 -40.02
C LEU A 965 57.62 -19.72 -40.74
N PRO A 966 58.34 -19.20 -41.75
CA PRO A 966 59.42 -19.95 -42.40
C PRO A 966 60.48 -20.39 -41.38
N GLU A 967 61.16 -21.49 -41.68
CA GLU A 967 62.12 -22.12 -40.76
C GLU A 967 63.21 -21.12 -40.30
N GLY A 968 63.36 -20.99 -38.98
CA GLY A 968 64.27 -20.03 -38.34
C GLY A 968 63.61 -18.71 -37.90
N TRP A 969 62.43 -18.35 -38.39
CA TRP A 969 61.74 -17.13 -37.97
C TRP A 969 60.90 -17.33 -36.71
N SER A 970 61.02 -16.39 -35.77
CA SER A 970 60.25 -16.33 -34.52
C SER A 970 59.75 -14.91 -34.23
N LYS A 971 58.53 -14.77 -33.71
CA LYS A 971 57.99 -13.48 -33.27
C LYS A 971 58.57 -13.14 -31.89
N GLN A 972 59.09 -11.93 -31.73
CA GLN A 972 59.73 -11.39 -30.52
C GLN A 972 59.05 -10.06 -30.16
N PHE A 973 59.04 -9.70 -28.87
CA PHE A 973 58.48 -8.43 -28.39
C PHE A 973 59.58 -7.54 -27.83
N SER A 974 59.62 -6.27 -28.25
CA SER A 974 60.55 -5.29 -27.73
C SER A 974 59.90 -4.45 -26.64
N GLU A 975 60.28 -4.66 -25.38
CA GLU A 975 59.78 -3.85 -24.25
C GLU A 975 60.14 -2.36 -24.41
N LYS A 976 61.26 -2.04 -25.08
CA LYS A 976 61.70 -0.66 -25.29
C LYS A 976 60.86 0.10 -26.30
N GLN A 977 60.33 -0.59 -27.33
CA GLN A 977 59.54 0.03 -28.40
C GLN A 977 58.04 -0.30 -28.32
N GLN A 978 57.64 -1.21 -27.42
CA GLN A 978 56.26 -1.68 -27.25
C GLN A 978 55.65 -2.22 -28.56
N LEU A 979 56.48 -2.86 -29.39
CA LEU A 979 56.13 -3.42 -30.70
C LEU A 979 56.73 -4.82 -30.87
N PHE A 980 56.07 -5.66 -31.67
CA PHE A 980 56.62 -6.94 -32.07
C PHE A 980 57.56 -6.80 -33.28
N TYR A 981 58.50 -7.74 -33.41
CA TYR A 981 59.33 -7.93 -34.58
C TYR A 981 59.56 -9.42 -34.83
N TYR A 982 59.81 -9.78 -36.08
CA TYR A 982 60.17 -11.14 -36.47
C TYR A 982 61.69 -11.24 -36.55
N PHE A 983 62.25 -12.26 -35.91
CA PHE A 983 63.68 -12.51 -35.88
C PHE A 983 63.99 -13.88 -36.47
N ASN A 984 64.91 -13.93 -37.43
CA ASN A 984 65.41 -15.17 -37.99
C ASN A 984 66.67 -15.63 -37.24
N SER A 985 66.59 -16.73 -36.50
CA SER A 985 67.73 -17.30 -35.78
C SER A 985 68.85 -17.80 -36.70
N ASN A 986 68.55 -18.09 -37.96
CA ASN A 986 69.50 -18.64 -38.92
C ASN A 986 70.25 -17.55 -39.70
N THR A 987 69.61 -16.40 -39.98
CA THR A 987 70.22 -15.29 -40.74
C THR A 987 70.59 -14.09 -39.87
N GLY A 988 70.05 -13.99 -38.64
CA GLY A 988 70.22 -12.84 -37.76
C GLY A 988 69.39 -11.61 -38.16
N GLU A 989 68.53 -11.73 -39.17
CA GLU A 989 67.67 -10.63 -39.64
C GLU A 989 66.50 -10.37 -38.68
N SER A 990 66.14 -9.10 -38.55
CA SER A 990 64.97 -8.65 -37.78
C SER A 990 64.10 -7.74 -38.63
N ILE A 991 62.80 -8.02 -38.70
CA ILE A 991 61.80 -7.21 -39.41
C ILE A 991 60.75 -6.75 -38.40
N TRP A 992 60.55 -5.44 -38.28
CA TRP A 992 59.57 -4.89 -37.36
C TRP A 992 58.16 -4.94 -37.96
N GLU A 993 57.16 -5.19 -37.12
CA GLU A 993 55.76 -5.28 -37.57
C GLU A 993 55.26 -3.97 -38.21
N SER A 994 55.88 -2.83 -37.86
CA SER A 994 55.63 -1.51 -38.46
C SER A 994 56.06 -1.40 -39.92
N ASP A 995 57.03 -2.20 -40.35
CA ASP A 995 57.64 -2.09 -41.69
C ASP A 995 56.89 -2.94 -42.73
N TRP A 996 55.88 -3.70 -42.31
CA TRP A 996 55.11 -4.63 -43.16
C TRP A 996 54.11 -3.96 -44.11
N LYS A 997 54.13 -2.62 -44.21
CA LYS A 997 53.23 -1.83 -45.07
C LYS A 997 53.77 -1.60 -46.50
N HIS A 998 54.88 -2.23 -46.89
CA HIS A 998 55.39 -2.22 -48.27
C HIS A 998 55.59 -3.61 -48.85
#